data_AF-K1R5X0-F1
#
_entry.id   AF-K1R5X0-F1
#
_cell.length_a   1.000
_cell.length_b   1.000
_cell.length_c   1.000
_cell.angle_alpha   90.00
_cell.angle_beta   90.00
_cell.angle_gamma   90.00
#
_symmetry.space_group_name_H-M   'P 1'
#
loop_
_entity.id
_entity.type
_entity.pdbx_description
1 polymer ?
#
loop_
_entity_poly.entity_id
_entity_poly.type
_entity_poly.pdbx_seq_one_letter_code
_entity_poly.pdbx_strand_id
1 'polypeptide(L)'
;HRCLSVSEAATALRPFYFTVHPDLFGQHPKERSINEDSLKKLHQYIFALRKQENVPPTNLTFFAKNDADKEQGLSHIKVHLASPSIRDTVTTVLTSCQLPLDYINTISEVPLSSKTKVHHGPDFRDIFAGRKGGEAFYRKVEKLNLLSWIKTNSKISRKKSQESRDYSKDVKEITGRLKKMVGVRAIGWHTNWGPRRFTACLTSLEKVSENHPIVVKKFLFGRNVVFTDRNGVSLSGEVCLNHTDVPQVWLMRLSSVPAYDAVIERLPYMEQELSRLLCHIKIRRRERHHIVMAEEYEVLLNKILNTMRRNQDLVRRMFRSGDLSRLEMVVEGSSAPLTLTNLGQYLIPVSMPGSMIVDFIAKTQQQAEERLKDAISLKMIEDEVIQQCQDKLGLIHLEKDLNISPAQMTQCCERLMDNADEITTYMEGVRVRVTQYYSVTDDGTLRICRCLSVSEAATALRPFYFTVHPDLFGQHPKERSINEDSLKKLHQYIFALRKQENVPPTNLTFFAKNDADRDQGLSHIKVHLASPSIRDTVTTVLTSCQLPLDYINTISEVPTSSKTKVHHGPDFRDIFAGRKGGEAFYRKVEKLNLLSWIKTNSKISRKKSQESRDYSKDVKEITGRLKEMVGVRAIGWHTNWGPRRFTACLTSLEKVSENHPIVVKKFLFGRNVVFTDRNGVSLSGERLTSVPAYDAVIERLPYMEQELSRLLCHIKIRRRERHHIVMAEEYEVLLNKILNTMRRNQDLVRRMFRSGDLSRLEMVVEGSSAPLTLTNLGQYLIPVSMPGSMIVDFIAKTQQQAEERLKDAISLKMIEDEVIQQCQDKLGLIHLEKDLNISPAQMTQCCERLMDNADEITTYMEGVRVRVTQYYSVTDDGLVCIPWNWEND
;
A
#
# COMPACT_ATOMS: atom_id res chain seq x y z
N HIS A 1 14.37 -36.27 -22.89
CA HIS A 1 15.02 -36.07 -21.58
C HIS A 1 14.39 -34.89 -20.84
N ARG A 2 13.78 -35.13 -19.67
CA ARG A 2 13.29 -34.06 -18.78
C ARG A 2 14.50 -33.29 -18.24
N CYS A 3 14.59 -31.99 -18.51
CA CYS A 3 15.65 -31.14 -17.94
C CYS A 3 15.43 -31.00 -16.43
N LEU A 4 16.49 -31.19 -15.62
CA LEU A 4 16.44 -30.92 -14.19
C LEU A 4 16.13 -29.43 -13.95
N SER A 5 15.20 -29.13 -13.04
CA SER A 5 14.97 -27.77 -12.57
C SER A 5 16.12 -27.31 -11.66
N VAL A 6 16.30 -25.99 -11.51
CA VAL A 6 17.36 -25.41 -10.66
C VAL A 6 17.25 -25.88 -9.20
N SER A 7 16.02 -26.08 -8.70
CA SER A 7 15.78 -26.59 -7.35
C SER A 7 16.17 -28.07 -7.23
N GLU A 8 15.87 -28.89 -8.24
CA GLU A 8 16.29 -30.30 -8.28
C GLU A 8 17.82 -30.41 -8.44
N ALA A 9 18.45 -29.56 -9.27
CA ALA A 9 19.90 -29.53 -9.46
C ALA A 9 20.65 -29.07 -8.20
N ALA A 10 20.15 -28.05 -7.49
CA ALA A 10 20.71 -27.61 -6.22
C ALA A 10 20.56 -28.66 -5.11
N THR A 11 19.46 -29.43 -5.14
CA THR A 11 19.25 -30.54 -4.19
C THR A 11 20.21 -31.70 -4.50
N ALA A 12 20.43 -32.00 -5.78
CA ALA A 12 21.36 -33.03 -6.23
C ALA A 12 22.83 -32.67 -5.94
N LEU A 13 23.23 -31.41 -6.11
CA LEU A 13 24.59 -30.92 -5.84
C LEU A 13 24.89 -30.67 -4.36
N ARG A 14 23.90 -30.82 -3.48
CA ARG A 14 24.05 -30.53 -2.05
C ARG A 14 25.19 -31.31 -1.38
N PRO A 15 25.38 -32.62 -1.62
CA PRO A 15 26.52 -33.37 -1.09
C PRO A 15 27.87 -32.79 -1.58
N PHE A 16 27.94 -32.41 -2.86
CA PHE A 16 29.14 -31.79 -3.45
C PHE A 16 29.49 -30.46 -2.77
N TYR A 17 28.50 -29.57 -2.56
CA TYR A 17 28.74 -28.31 -1.87
C TYR A 17 29.25 -28.50 -0.45
N PHE A 18 28.82 -29.53 0.27
CA PHE A 18 29.34 -29.84 1.59
C PHE A 18 30.78 -30.32 1.58
N THR A 19 31.29 -30.86 0.48
CA THR A 19 32.67 -31.34 0.38
C THR A 19 33.65 -30.22 -0.02
N VAL A 20 33.22 -29.30 -0.89
CA VAL A 20 34.11 -28.28 -1.47
C VAL A 20 33.87 -26.85 -0.94
N HIS A 21 33.03 -26.69 0.08
CA HIS A 21 32.65 -25.36 0.60
C HIS A 21 33.87 -24.55 1.06
N PRO A 22 34.05 -23.28 0.64
CA PRO A 22 35.21 -22.45 0.99
C PRO A 22 35.45 -22.32 2.50
N ASP A 23 34.39 -22.31 3.31
CA ASP A 23 34.49 -22.19 4.77
C ASP A 23 35.17 -23.39 5.45
N LEU A 24 35.28 -24.54 4.77
CA LEU A 24 35.98 -25.73 5.27
C LEU A 24 37.51 -25.63 5.15
N PHE A 25 38.01 -24.61 4.42
CA PHE A 25 39.42 -24.40 4.09
C PHE A 25 39.99 -23.15 4.79
N GLY A 26 39.50 -22.81 5.99
CA GLY A 26 39.97 -21.66 6.76
C GLY A 26 41.48 -21.65 7.05
N GLN A 27 42.12 -22.83 7.12
CA GLN A 27 43.58 -22.98 7.30
C GLN A 27 44.38 -22.98 5.97
N HIS A 28 43.70 -22.97 4.82
CA HIS A 28 44.25 -23.13 3.47
C HIS A 28 43.72 -22.02 2.54
N PRO A 29 44.25 -20.79 2.65
CA PRO A 29 43.66 -19.61 1.99
C PRO A 29 43.77 -19.63 0.47
N LYS A 30 44.76 -20.32 -0.11
CA LYS A 30 44.91 -20.44 -1.57
C LYS A 30 43.84 -21.37 -2.15
N GLU A 31 43.61 -22.49 -1.47
CA GLU A 31 42.65 -23.53 -1.81
C GLU A 31 41.21 -23.03 -1.61
N ARG A 32 40.97 -22.23 -0.55
CA ARG A 32 39.71 -21.51 -0.34
C ARG A 32 39.37 -20.60 -1.51
N SER A 33 40.33 -19.80 -1.98
CA SER A 33 40.15 -18.89 -3.12
C SER A 33 39.84 -19.65 -4.41
N ILE A 34 40.57 -20.74 -4.67
CA ILE A 34 40.36 -21.58 -5.86
C ILE A 34 38.96 -22.24 -5.83
N ASN A 35 38.50 -22.73 -4.68
CA ASN A 35 37.16 -23.29 -4.54
C ASN A 35 36.07 -22.24 -4.72
N GLU A 36 36.27 -21.04 -4.18
CA GLU A 36 35.32 -19.94 -4.34
C GLU A 36 35.18 -19.53 -5.80
N ASP A 37 36.29 -19.40 -6.52
CA ASP A 37 36.30 -19.05 -7.95
C ASP A 37 35.73 -20.17 -8.83
N SER A 38 36.06 -21.43 -8.55
CA SER A 38 35.51 -22.57 -9.29
C SER A 38 34.02 -22.78 -9.02
N LEU A 39 33.53 -22.50 -7.81
CA LEU A 39 32.09 -22.52 -7.48
C LEU A 39 31.35 -21.40 -8.21
N LYS A 40 31.93 -20.18 -8.28
CA LYS A 40 31.35 -19.08 -9.07
C LYS A 40 31.22 -19.47 -10.54
N LYS A 41 32.27 -20.06 -11.13
CA LYS A 41 32.26 -20.52 -12.53
C LYS A 41 31.26 -21.66 -12.77
N LEU A 42 31.12 -22.61 -11.84
CA LEU A 42 30.10 -23.68 -11.92
C LEU A 42 28.68 -23.11 -11.92
N HIS A 43 28.37 -22.18 -11.01
CA HIS A 43 27.07 -21.53 -10.95
C HIS A 43 26.78 -20.71 -12.22
N GLN A 44 27.79 -20.02 -12.74
CA GLN A 44 27.67 -19.28 -14.00
C GLN A 44 27.40 -20.22 -15.18
N TYR A 45 28.08 -21.38 -15.24
CA TYR A 45 27.89 -22.38 -16.29
C TYR A 45 26.47 -22.97 -16.25
N ILE A 46 25.97 -23.39 -15.08
CA ILE A 46 24.60 -23.91 -14.90
C ILE A 46 23.56 -22.83 -15.22
N PHE A 47 23.83 -21.57 -14.86
CA PHE A 47 22.95 -20.45 -15.17
C PHE A 47 22.89 -20.13 -16.67
N ALA A 48 24.02 -20.22 -17.38
CA ALA A 48 24.08 -20.02 -18.83
C ALA A 48 23.36 -21.16 -19.58
N LEU A 49 23.52 -22.42 -19.13
CA LEU A 49 22.74 -23.55 -19.65
C LEU A 49 21.22 -23.37 -19.45
N ARG A 50 20.79 -22.75 -18.34
CA ARG A 50 19.37 -22.43 -18.10
C ARG A 50 18.82 -21.42 -19.12
N LYS A 51 19.64 -20.47 -19.58
CA LYS A 51 19.26 -19.48 -20.58
C LYS A 51 19.27 -20.02 -22.02
N GLN A 52 19.60 -21.32 -22.21
CA GLN A 52 19.83 -21.94 -23.52
C GLN A 52 20.96 -21.25 -24.32
N GLU A 53 21.92 -20.64 -23.63
CA GLU A 53 23.11 -20.05 -24.25
C GLU A 53 24.12 -21.16 -24.56
N ASN A 54 24.85 -21.05 -25.68
CA ASN A 54 25.88 -22.02 -26.04
C ASN A 54 27.13 -21.74 -25.21
N VAL A 55 27.36 -22.54 -24.16
CA VAL A 55 28.42 -22.29 -23.18
C VAL A 55 29.70 -23.02 -23.59
N PRO A 56 30.86 -22.33 -23.71
CA PRO A 56 32.11 -22.99 -24.06
C PRO A 56 32.54 -23.98 -22.97
N PRO A 57 33.23 -25.08 -23.33
CA PRO A 57 33.71 -26.06 -22.36
C PRO A 57 34.56 -25.39 -21.27
N THR A 58 34.22 -25.66 -20.00
CA THR A 58 34.84 -24.98 -18.85
C THR A 58 35.51 -25.99 -17.93
N ASN A 59 36.79 -25.76 -17.64
CA ASN A 59 37.55 -26.55 -16.68
C ASN A 59 37.49 -25.91 -15.30
N LEU A 60 37.13 -26.72 -14.31
CA LEU A 60 37.03 -26.33 -12.91
C LEU A 60 37.95 -27.18 -12.05
N THR A 61 38.50 -26.56 -11.02
CA THR A 61 39.39 -27.20 -10.05
C THR A 61 38.86 -26.98 -8.64
N PHE A 62 38.61 -28.06 -7.92
CA PHE A 62 38.15 -28.05 -6.55
C PHE A 62 39.09 -28.83 -5.64
N PHE A 63 39.25 -28.36 -4.42
CA PHE A 63 39.89 -29.06 -3.32
C PHE A 63 38.82 -29.64 -2.40
N ALA A 64 38.99 -30.89 -1.99
CA ALA A 64 38.11 -31.61 -1.09
C ALA A 64 38.93 -32.28 0.03
N LYS A 65 38.40 -32.28 1.26
CA LYS A 65 39.00 -33.03 2.37
C LYS A 65 38.52 -34.49 2.28
N ASN A 66 39.46 -35.44 2.21
CA ASN A 66 39.13 -36.85 2.36
C ASN A 66 39.01 -37.19 3.85
N ASP A 67 37.93 -37.86 4.24
CA ASP A 67 37.73 -38.34 5.62
C ASP A 67 38.63 -39.54 5.99
N ALA A 68 39.36 -40.10 5.02
CA ALA A 68 40.14 -41.32 5.22
C ALA A 68 41.55 -41.09 5.81
N ASP A 69 42.18 -39.93 5.62
CA ASP A 69 43.54 -39.68 6.12
C ASP A 69 43.59 -38.42 6.99
N LYS A 70 43.56 -38.64 8.32
CA LYS A 70 43.95 -37.65 9.32
C LYS A 70 45.46 -37.47 9.25
N GLU A 71 45.91 -36.69 8.27
CA GLU A 71 47.08 -35.81 8.26
C GLU A 71 47.49 -35.53 6.79
N GLN A 72 47.15 -34.32 6.32
CA GLN A 72 47.72 -33.63 5.14
C GLN A 72 47.33 -34.06 3.70
N GLY A 73 46.28 -34.84 3.48
CA GLY A 73 45.81 -35.17 2.12
C GLY A 73 44.65 -34.30 1.60
N LEU A 74 44.91 -33.12 1.01
CA LEU A 74 43.89 -32.40 0.22
C LEU A 74 43.70 -33.10 -1.14
N SER A 75 42.51 -33.60 -1.42
CA SER A 75 42.19 -34.22 -2.70
C SER A 75 41.90 -33.16 -3.76
N HIS A 76 42.50 -33.31 -4.95
CA HIS A 76 42.42 -32.35 -6.05
C HIS A 76 41.47 -32.87 -7.14
N ILE A 77 40.32 -32.22 -7.30
CA ILE A 77 39.25 -32.64 -8.20
C ILE A 77 39.23 -31.71 -9.42
N LYS A 78 39.49 -32.26 -10.61
CA LYS A 78 39.32 -31.56 -11.90
C LYS A 78 38.01 -31.96 -12.53
N VAL A 79 37.16 -30.99 -12.83
CA VAL A 79 35.87 -31.20 -13.48
C VAL A 79 35.86 -30.49 -14.84
N HIS A 80 35.66 -31.24 -15.90
CA HIS A 80 35.54 -30.71 -17.27
C HIS A 80 34.06 -30.66 -17.67
N LEU A 81 33.51 -29.46 -17.79
CA LEU A 81 32.11 -29.26 -18.16
C LEU A 81 32.00 -28.98 -19.66
N ALA A 82 31.40 -29.89 -20.42
CA ALA A 82 31.22 -29.76 -21.87
C ALA A 82 29.80 -30.10 -22.35
N SER A 83 28.90 -30.51 -21.45
CA SER A 83 27.57 -30.97 -21.86
C SER A 83 26.57 -29.80 -21.99
N PRO A 84 25.71 -29.79 -23.03
CA PRO A 84 24.63 -28.82 -23.18
C PRO A 84 23.43 -29.11 -22.27
N SER A 85 23.47 -30.14 -21.43
CA SER A 85 22.39 -30.53 -20.51
C SER A 85 22.77 -30.30 -19.05
N ILE A 86 21.85 -29.68 -18.29
CA ILE A 86 22.00 -29.48 -16.84
C ILE A 86 22.10 -30.83 -16.12
N ARG A 87 21.34 -31.85 -16.55
CA ARG A 87 21.36 -33.18 -15.94
C ARG A 87 22.73 -33.83 -16.08
N ASP A 88 23.32 -33.74 -17.25
CA ASP A 88 24.63 -34.33 -17.54
C ASP A 88 25.73 -33.55 -16.83
N THR A 89 25.63 -32.22 -16.77
CA THR A 89 26.58 -31.36 -16.05
C THR A 89 26.62 -31.71 -14.56
N VAL A 90 25.45 -31.87 -13.93
CA VAL A 90 25.36 -32.31 -12.52
C VAL A 90 25.88 -33.74 -12.36
N THR A 91 25.58 -34.63 -13.31
CA THR A 91 26.08 -36.01 -13.29
C THR A 91 27.61 -36.06 -13.40
N THR A 92 28.21 -35.26 -14.29
CA THR A 92 29.66 -35.12 -14.44
C THR A 92 30.29 -34.59 -13.15
N VAL A 93 29.72 -33.55 -12.52
CA VAL A 93 30.24 -32.99 -11.26
C VAL A 93 30.20 -34.02 -10.13
N LEU A 94 29.08 -34.71 -9.94
CA LEU A 94 28.94 -35.71 -8.88
C LEU A 94 29.84 -36.93 -9.12
N THR A 95 29.97 -37.37 -10.37
CA THR A 95 30.85 -38.49 -10.75
C THR A 95 32.32 -38.14 -10.55
N SER A 96 32.75 -36.92 -10.91
CA SER A 96 34.11 -36.43 -10.68
C SER A 96 34.47 -36.35 -9.19
N CYS A 97 33.49 -36.28 -8.30
CA CYS A 97 33.67 -36.26 -6.85
C CYS A 97 33.39 -37.61 -6.17
N GLN A 98 33.12 -38.67 -6.94
CA GLN A 98 32.76 -40.01 -6.42
C GLN A 98 31.53 -39.99 -5.49
N LEU A 99 30.58 -39.07 -5.73
CA LEU A 99 29.39 -38.91 -4.90
C LEU A 99 28.17 -39.67 -5.46
N PRO A 100 27.22 -40.10 -4.60
CA PRO A 100 26.05 -40.89 -5.04
C PRO A 100 25.13 -40.14 -6.02
N LEU A 101 24.61 -40.86 -7.02
CA LEU A 101 23.68 -40.34 -8.04
C LEU A 101 22.21 -40.68 -7.73
N ASP A 102 21.91 -41.22 -6.54
CA ASP A 102 20.61 -41.79 -6.17
C ASP A 102 19.42 -40.84 -6.39
N TYR A 103 19.64 -39.55 -6.11
CA TYR A 103 18.63 -38.50 -6.31
C TYR A 103 18.35 -38.18 -7.79
N ILE A 104 19.35 -38.32 -8.67
CA ILE A 104 19.19 -38.07 -10.11
C ILE A 104 18.54 -39.28 -10.78
N ASN A 105 18.83 -40.49 -10.32
CA ASN A 105 18.31 -41.73 -10.88
C ASN A 105 16.85 -41.99 -10.51
N THR A 106 16.38 -41.47 -9.37
CA THR A 106 14.96 -41.55 -8.94
C THR A 106 14.01 -40.67 -9.77
N ILE A 107 14.53 -39.71 -10.54
CA ILE A 107 13.73 -38.85 -11.43
C ILE A 107 13.51 -39.57 -12.77
N SER A 108 12.43 -40.37 -12.84
CA SER A 108 12.03 -41.15 -14.02
C SER A 108 11.71 -40.29 -15.26
N GLU A 109 12.10 -40.78 -16.44
CA GLU A 109 11.83 -40.19 -17.74
C GLU A 109 10.41 -40.53 -18.23
N VAL A 110 9.59 -39.51 -18.50
CA VAL A 110 8.28 -39.70 -19.17
C VAL A 110 8.46 -39.44 -20.68
N PRO A 111 7.90 -40.29 -21.58
CA PRO A 111 7.99 -40.08 -23.03
C PRO A 111 7.24 -38.81 -23.48
N LEU A 112 7.79 -38.15 -24.50
CA LEU A 112 7.33 -36.85 -25.01
C LEU A 112 5.92 -36.91 -25.63
N SER A 113 5.03 -36.03 -25.15
CA SER A 113 3.91 -35.51 -25.95
C SER A 113 4.19 -34.06 -26.33
N SER A 114 4.40 -33.84 -27.64
CA SER A 114 4.27 -32.59 -28.43
C SER A 114 4.66 -31.25 -27.78
N LYS A 115 5.82 -30.74 -28.21
CA LYS A 115 6.42 -29.43 -27.93
C LYS A 115 5.42 -28.27 -27.95
N THR A 116 5.10 -27.71 -26.78
CA THR A 116 4.58 -26.34 -26.67
C THR A 116 5.78 -25.43 -26.39
N LYS A 117 6.12 -24.52 -27.31
CA LYS A 117 7.17 -23.51 -27.09
C LYS A 117 6.74 -22.61 -25.93
N VAL A 118 7.42 -22.73 -24.79
CA VAL A 118 7.30 -21.79 -23.67
C VAL A 118 8.05 -20.53 -24.06
N HIS A 119 7.33 -19.45 -24.35
CA HIS A 119 7.93 -18.12 -24.48
C HIS A 119 8.33 -17.65 -23.09
N HIS A 120 9.64 -17.65 -22.80
CA HIS A 120 10.20 -16.84 -21.72
C HIS A 120 10.13 -15.37 -22.16
N GLY A 121 9.40 -14.55 -21.41
CA GLY A 121 9.45 -13.09 -21.55
C GLY A 121 10.81 -12.53 -21.10
N PRO A 122 11.16 -11.29 -21.47
CA PRO A 122 12.46 -10.70 -21.16
C PRO A 122 12.64 -10.49 -19.66
N ASP A 123 13.86 -10.68 -19.17
CA ASP A 123 14.25 -10.44 -17.78
C ASP A 123 14.30 -8.92 -17.53
N PHE A 124 13.81 -8.48 -16.38
CA PHE A 124 13.60 -7.06 -16.03
C PHE A 124 14.90 -6.23 -15.98
N ARG A 125 16.07 -6.89 -16.05
CA ARG A 125 17.39 -6.26 -16.10
C ARG A 125 17.84 -5.83 -17.50
N ASP A 126 17.29 -6.41 -18.57
CA ASP A 126 17.76 -6.11 -19.94
C ASP A 126 17.22 -4.78 -20.49
N ILE A 127 16.24 -4.16 -19.81
CA ILE A 127 15.60 -2.90 -20.22
C ILE A 127 16.43 -1.67 -19.79
N PHE A 128 17.25 -1.77 -18.74
CA PHE A 128 17.95 -0.61 -18.13
C PHE A 128 19.45 -0.49 -18.48
N ALA A 129 20.04 -1.49 -19.13
CA ALA A 129 21.46 -1.45 -19.52
C ALA A 129 21.61 -0.88 -20.95
N GLY A 130 21.51 0.44 -21.08
CA GLY A 130 21.79 1.15 -22.34
C GLY A 130 23.25 1.03 -22.79
N ARG A 131 23.60 -0.06 -23.49
CA ARG A 131 24.80 -0.13 -24.34
C ARG A 131 24.49 -0.71 -25.72
N LYS A 132 24.23 0.25 -26.63
CA LYS A 132 24.44 0.28 -28.10
C LYS A 132 24.09 -0.97 -28.92
N GLY A 133 23.05 -0.80 -29.73
CA GLY A 133 22.67 -1.64 -30.86
C GLY A 133 21.19 -1.45 -31.25
N GLY A 134 20.70 -0.23 -31.20
CA GLY A 134 19.30 0.09 -31.50
C GLY A 134 19.08 0.15 -33.00
N GLU A 135 18.51 -0.91 -33.58
CA GLU A 135 17.76 -0.84 -34.85
C GLU A 135 16.87 -2.08 -35.13
N ALA A 136 16.95 -3.19 -34.38
CA ALA A 136 16.28 -4.44 -34.79
C ALA A 136 15.21 -5.04 -33.85
N PHE A 137 14.73 -4.36 -32.80
CA PHE A 137 13.78 -4.98 -31.84
C PHE A 137 12.51 -4.19 -31.50
N TYR A 138 12.03 -3.34 -32.40
CA TYR A 138 10.59 -3.05 -32.43
C TYR A 138 9.90 -4.17 -33.20
N ARG A 139 9.56 -5.27 -32.51
CA ARG A 139 8.49 -6.13 -33.03
C ARG A 139 7.29 -5.21 -33.22
N LYS A 140 6.84 -5.07 -34.47
CA LYS A 140 5.54 -4.52 -34.87
C LYS A 140 4.51 -5.08 -33.88
N VAL A 141 4.10 -4.29 -32.89
CA VAL A 141 3.02 -4.68 -31.99
C VAL A 141 1.78 -4.67 -32.89
N GLU A 142 1.33 -5.86 -33.30
CA GLU A 142 0.09 -5.98 -34.04
C GLU A 142 -1.01 -5.30 -33.22
N LYS A 143 -1.73 -4.37 -33.86
CA LYS A 143 -2.88 -3.67 -33.28
C LYS A 143 -3.81 -4.69 -32.62
N LEU A 144 -3.89 -4.69 -31.30
CA LEU A 144 -4.82 -5.55 -30.55
C LEU A 144 -6.24 -5.00 -30.74
N ASN A 145 -6.93 -5.47 -31.78
CA ASN A 145 -8.36 -5.24 -31.95
C ASN A 145 -9.14 -6.20 -31.01
N LEU A 146 -10.26 -5.76 -30.43
CA LEU A 146 -11.10 -6.57 -29.53
C LEU A 146 -11.40 -7.95 -30.15
N LEU A 147 -11.70 -7.95 -31.45
CA LEU A 147 -11.92 -9.16 -32.25
C LEU A 147 -10.71 -10.11 -32.26
N SER A 148 -9.50 -9.61 -32.48
CA SER A 148 -8.29 -10.47 -32.50
C SER A 148 -7.95 -10.99 -31.10
N TRP A 149 -8.24 -10.20 -30.06
CA TRP A 149 -8.09 -10.64 -28.67
C TRP A 149 -9.09 -11.74 -28.30
N ILE A 150 -10.39 -11.59 -28.63
CA ILE A 150 -11.42 -12.62 -28.39
C ILE A 150 -11.09 -13.90 -29.14
N LYS A 151 -10.72 -13.82 -30.43
CA LYS A 151 -10.34 -14.98 -31.24
C LYS A 151 -9.19 -15.78 -30.63
N THR A 152 -8.20 -15.09 -30.06
CA THR A 152 -7.03 -15.73 -29.44
C THR A 152 -7.37 -16.33 -28.07
N ASN A 153 -8.16 -15.62 -27.27
CA ASN A 153 -8.38 -15.95 -25.86
C ASN A 153 -9.61 -16.81 -25.59
N SER A 154 -10.59 -16.88 -26.50
CA SER A 154 -11.76 -17.76 -26.40
C SER A 154 -11.37 -19.24 -26.26
N LYS A 155 -10.39 -19.70 -27.04
CA LYS A 155 -9.87 -21.07 -26.95
C LYS A 155 -9.21 -21.36 -25.59
N ILE A 156 -8.46 -20.40 -25.07
CA ILE A 156 -7.79 -20.49 -23.75
C ILE A 156 -8.84 -20.50 -22.63
N SER A 157 -9.85 -19.63 -22.73
CA SER A 157 -10.98 -19.56 -21.82
C SER A 157 -11.72 -20.91 -21.75
N ARG A 158 -12.06 -21.52 -22.89
CA ARG A 158 -12.72 -22.84 -22.93
C ARG A 158 -11.86 -23.94 -22.29
N LYS A 159 -10.56 -23.97 -22.58
CA LYS A 159 -9.63 -24.94 -21.97
C LYS A 159 -9.54 -24.76 -20.45
N LYS A 160 -9.32 -23.53 -19.98
CA LYS A 160 -9.27 -23.21 -18.54
C LYS A 160 -10.61 -23.50 -17.85
N SER A 161 -11.73 -23.23 -18.51
CA SER A 161 -13.05 -23.57 -17.96
C SER A 161 -13.22 -25.08 -17.82
N GLN A 162 -12.74 -25.87 -18.79
CA GLN A 162 -12.73 -27.33 -18.71
C GLN A 162 -11.83 -27.83 -17.57
N GLU A 163 -10.61 -27.30 -17.43
CA GLU A 163 -9.69 -27.63 -16.32
C GLU A 163 -10.25 -27.20 -14.95
N SER A 164 -11.02 -26.11 -14.91
CA SER A 164 -11.69 -25.62 -13.70
C SER A 164 -12.90 -26.46 -13.28
N ARG A 165 -13.50 -27.24 -14.21
CA ARG A 165 -14.65 -28.10 -13.89
C ARG A 165 -14.31 -29.16 -12.85
N ASP A 166 -13.11 -29.73 -12.90
CA ASP A 166 -12.69 -30.76 -11.94
C ASP A 166 -12.53 -30.16 -10.54
N TYR A 167 -11.86 -29.01 -10.41
CA TYR A 167 -11.77 -28.30 -9.13
C TYR A 167 -13.14 -27.85 -8.60
N SER A 168 -14.06 -27.46 -9.50
CA SER A 168 -15.42 -27.08 -9.12
C SER A 168 -16.24 -28.28 -8.63
N LYS A 169 -15.97 -29.50 -9.13
CA LYS A 169 -16.56 -30.73 -8.61
C LYS A 169 -16.02 -31.03 -7.22
N ASP A 170 -14.70 -30.96 -7.00
CA ASP A 170 -14.08 -31.20 -5.68
C ASP A 170 -14.62 -30.22 -4.63
N VAL A 171 -14.72 -28.94 -4.98
CA VAL A 171 -15.30 -27.91 -4.11
C VAL A 171 -16.75 -28.24 -3.76
N LYS A 172 -17.57 -28.64 -4.74
CA LYS A 172 -18.97 -29.04 -4.52
C LYS A 172 -19.08 -30.28 -3.66
N GLU A 173 -18.19 -31.26 -3.85
CA GLU A 173 -18.16 -32.50 -3.07
C GLU A 173 -17.80 -32.23 -1.60
N ILE A 174 -16.69 -31.54 -1.34
CA ILE A 174 -16.24 -31.20 0.03
C ILE A 174 -17.29 -30.33 0.72
N THR A 175 -17.85 -29.34 0.02
CA THR A 175 -18.96 -28.52 0.54
C THR A 175 -20.18 -29.38 0.87
N GLY A 176 -20.53 -30.35 0.02
CA GLY A 176 -21.62 -31.29 0.24
C GLY A 176 -21.40 -32.18 1.48
N ARG A 177 -20.18 -32.70 1.67
CA ARG A 177 -19.81 -33.48 2.86
C ARG A 177 -19.89 -32.63 4.13
N LEU A 178 -19.33 -31.41 4.11
CA LEU A 178 -19.42 -30.45 5.21
C LEU A 178 -20.86 -30.07 5.57
N LYS A 179 -21.72 -29.82 4.56
CA LYS A 179 -23.15 -29.56 4.76
C LYS A 179 -23.84 -30.72 5.46
N LYS A 180 -23.55 -31.97 5.06
CA LYS A 180 -24.13 -33.17 5.69
C LYS A 180 -23.61 -33.40 7.11
N MET A 181 -22.30 -33.23 7.33
CA MET A 181 -21.64 -33.48 8.62
C MET A 181 -22.04 -32.44 9.68
N VAL A 182 -22.02 -31.16 9.31
CA VAL A 182 -22.24 -30.03 10.25
C VAL A 182 -23.68 -29.53 10.22
N GLY A 183 -24.40 -29.70 9.11
CA GLY A 183 -25.76 -29.15 8.94
C GLY A 183 -25.80 -27.66 8.58
N VAL A 184 -24.72 -27.11 7.99
CA VAL A 184 -24.69 -25.72 7.50
C VAL A 184 -25.59 -25.53 6.28
N ARG A 185 -26.24 -24.37 6.16
CA ARG A 185 -27.16 -24.04 5.06
C ARG A 185 -26.41 -23.76 3.75
N ALA A 186 -25.38 -22.92 3.81
CA ALA A 186 -24.50 -22.61 2.68
C ALA A 186 -23.06 -22.37 3.15
N ILE A 187 -22.09 -22.66 2.27
CA ILE A 187 -20.69 -22.32 2.47
C ILE A 187 -20.25 -21.52 1.24
N GLY A 188 -19.69 -20.33 1.45
CA GLY A 188 -19.25 -19.42 0.41
C GLY A 188 -17.89 -18.78 0.69
N TRP A 189 -17.45 -17.91 -0.20
CA TRP A 189 -16.22 -17.12 -0.06
C TRP A 189 -16.37 -15.74 -0.72
N HIS A 190 -15.53 -14.79 -0.31
CA HIS A 190 -15.56 -13.44 -0.84
C HIS A 190 -14.84 -13.31 -2.22
N THR A 191 -15.36 -12.45 -3.12
CA THR A 191 -15.19 -12.44 -4.60
C THR A 191 -13.80 -12.20 -5.19
N ASN A 192 -12.73 -12.21 -4.38
CA ASN A 192 -11.36 -11.98 -4.83
C ASN A 192 -10.48 -13.25 -4.86
N TRP A 193 -11.05 -14.43 -4.59
CA TRP A 193 -10.28 -15.66 -4.43
C TRP A 193 -10.54 -16.69 -5.54
N GLY A 194 -9.48 -17.38 -5.95
CA GLY A 194 -9.58 -18.50 -6.88
C GLY A 194 -10.00 -19.81 -6.19
N PRO A 195 -10.60 -20.77 -6.93
CA PRO A 195 -11.13 -22.02 -6.39
C PRO A 195 -10.12 -22.81 -5.54
N ARG A 196 -8.83 -22.79 -5.91
CA ARG A 196 -7.75 -23.49 -5.19
C ARG A 196 -7.59 -23.04 -3.73
N ARG A 197 -7.72 -21.74 -3.46
CA ARG A 197 -7.59 -21.21 -2.10
C ARG A 197 -8.80 -21.60 -1.25
N PHE A 198 -9.98 -21.59 -1.88
CA PHE A 198 -11.21 -22.02 -1.24
C PHE A 198 -11.18 -23.50 -0.86
N THR A 199 -10.64 -24.37 -1.72
CA THR A 199 -10.46 -25.80 -1.41
C THR A 199 -9.63 -26.02 -0.14
N ALA A 200 -8.54 -25.28 0.05
CA ALA A 200 -7.70 -25.40 1.24
C ALA A 200 -8.45 -25.00 2.54
N CYS A 201 -9.25 -23.93 2.49
CA CYS A 201 -10.09 -23.51 3.61
C CYS A 201 -11.18 -24.53 3.92
N LEU A 202 -11.82 -25.09 2.90
CA LEU A 202 -12.82 -26.14 3.04
C LEU A 202 -12.24 -27.39 3.69
N THR A 203 -11.08 -27.87 3.24
CA THR A 203 -10.41 -29.03 3.84
C THR A 203 -10.01 -28.77 5.29
N SER A 204 -9.57 -27.56 5.63
CA SER A 204 -9.29 -27.19 7.02
C SER A 204 -10.55 -27.22 7.89
N LEU A 205 -11.68 -26.70 7.39
CA LEU A 205 -12.95 -26.74 8.11
C LEU A 205 -13.49 -28.17 8.24
N GLU A 206 -13.28 -29.03 7.23
CA GLU A 206 -13.62 -30.45 7.25
C GLU A 206 -12.89 -31.16 8.39
N LYS A 207 -11.56 -30.99 8.48
CA LYS A 207 -10.75 -31.55 9.58
C LYS A 207 -11.17 -31.03 10.96
N VAL A 208 -11.51 -29.75 11.07
CA VAL A 208 -12.00 -29.17 12.34
C VAL A 208 -13.33 -29.78 12.76
N SER A 209 -14.21 -30.01 11.78
CA SER A 209 -15.53 -30.60 12.00
C SER A 209 -15.42 -32.08 12.39
N GLU A 210 -14.43 -32.81 11.85
CA GLU A 210 -14.12 -34.19 12.23
C GLU A 210 -13.54 -34.30 13.65
N ASN A 211 -12.61 -33.40 14.00
CA ASN A 211 -11.96 -33.42 15.31
C ASN A 211 -12.85 -32.88 16.44
N HIS A 212 -13.76 -31.95 16.14
CA HIS A 212 -14.63 -31.29 17.12
C HIS A 212 -16.10 -31.24 16.68
N PRO A 213 -16.75 -32.39 16.38
CA PRO A 213 -18.06 -32.43 15.73
C PRO A 213 -19.16 -31.80 16.57
N ILE A 214 -19.11 -31.98 17.89
CA ILE A 214 -20.12 -31.46 18.82
C ILE A 214 -20.10 -29.91 18.83
N VAL A 215 -18.92 -29.32 18.97
CA VAL A 215 -18.74 -27.86 19.08
C VAL A 215 -19.11 -27.19 17.76
N VAL A 216 -18.58 -27.71 16.65
CA VAL A 216 -18.80 -27.12 15.32
C VAL A 216 -20.27 -27.23 14.92
N LYS A 217 -20.89 -28.40 15.11
CA LYS A 217 -22.32 -28.59 14.85
C LYS A 217 -23.19 -27.68 15.74
N LYS A 218 -22.86 -27.56 17.03
CA LYS A 218 -23.62 -26.68 17.95
C LYS A 218 -23.70 -25.23 17.45
N PHE A 219 -22.61 -24.68 16.94
CA PHE A 219 -22.54 -23.26 16.57
C PHE A 219 -22.85 -22.96 15.10
N LEU A 220 -22.64 -23.92 14.19
CA LEU A 220 -22.81 -23.71 12.74
C LEU A 220 -24.07 -24.34 12.14
N PHE A 221 -24.76 -25.23 12.86
CA PHE A 221 -25.98 -25.87 12.34
C PHE A 221 -27.03 -24.82 11.92
N GLY A 222 -27.56 -24.96 10.72
CA GLY A 222 -28.55 -24.04 10.14
C GLY A 222 -28.01 -22.71 9.63
N ARG A 223 -26.70 -22.42 9.78
CA ARG A 223 -26.09 -21.14 9.39
C ARG A 223 -25.41 -21.16 8.03
N ASN A 224 -25.25 -19.98 7.45
CA ASN A 224 -24.38 -19.75 6.29
C ASN A 224 -22.97 -19.42 6.79
N VAL A 225 -21.95 -20.03 6.18
CA VAL A 225 -20.53 -19.80 6.51
C VAL A 225 -19.84 -19.17 5.32
N VAL A 226 -19.11 -18.09 5.52
CA VAL A 226 -18.36 -17.42 4.46
C VAL A 226 -16.91 -17.27 4.88
N PHE A 227 -15.97 -17.67 4.03
CA PHE A 227 -14.56 -17.38 4.28
C PHE A 227 -14.19 -15.98 3.80
N THR A 228 -13.52 -15.24 4.68
CA THR A 228 -13.21 -13.81 4.52
C THR A 228 -11.80 -13.51 5.06
N ASP A 229 -11.44 -12.23 5.14
CA ASP A 229 -10.24 -11.71 5.80
C ASP A 229 -10.45 -11.42 7.31
N ARG A 230 -11.65 -11.61 7.84
CA ARG A 230 -12.02 -11.27 9.23
C ARG A 230 -12.98 -12.28 9.85
N ASN A 231 -12.75 -12.65 11.11
CA ASN A 231 -13.73 -13.46 11.84
C ASN A 231 -14.90 -12.60 12.35
N GLY A 232 -16.10 -13.17 12.39
CA GLY A 232 -17.26 -12.50 13.00
C GLY A 232 -18.59 -12.98 12.41
N VAL A 233 -19.62 -12.14 12.55
CA VAL A 233 -20.92 -12.35 11.89
C VAL A 233 -21.22 -11.14 11.01
N SER A 234 -21.53 -11.39 9.74
CA SER A 234 -21.85 -10.35 8.76
C SER A 234 -23.22 -9.73 9.02
N LEU A 235 -23.54 -8.62 8.34
CA LEU A 235 -24.88 -8.01 8.37
C LEU A 235 -26.01 -8.93 7.90
N SER A 236 -25.71 -9.91 7.06
CA SER A 236 -26.63 -10.93 6.56
C SER A 236 -26.81 -12.09 7.54
N GLY A 237 -26.11 -12.09 8.69
CA GLY A 237 -26.12 -13.17 9.66
C GLY A 237 -25.25 -14.37 9.28
N GLU A 238 -24.33 -14.19 8.33
CA GLU A 238 -23.40 -15.24 7.91
C GLU A 238 -22.20 -15.28 8.85
N VAL A 239 -21.74 -16.48 9.20
CA VAL A 239 -20.56 -16.67 10.04
C VAL A 239 -19.33 -16.51 9.16
N CYS A 240 -18.58 -15.44 9.41
CA CYS A 240 -17.35 -15.10 8.71
C CYS A 240 -16.16 -15.79 9.38
N LEU A 241 -15.40 -16.58 8.62
CA LEU A 241 -14.17 -17.22 9.07
C LEU A 241 -12.97 -16.68 8.29
N ASN A 242 -11.95 -16.20 9.01
CA ASN A 242 -10.74 -15.69 8.39
C ASN A 242 -9.92 -16.84 7.79
N HIS A 243 -9.64 -16.77 6.50
CA HIS A 243 -8.88 -17.79 5.78
C HIS A 243 -7.40 -17.92 6.17
N THR A 244 -6.79 -16.88 6.76
CA THR A 244 -5.39 -16.95 7.20
C THR A 244 -5.23 -17.58 8.58
N ASP A 245 -6.34 -17.76 9.29
CA ASP A 245 -6.29 -18.19 10.68
C ASP A 245 -6.14 -19.71 10.78
N VAL A 246 -5.52 -20.11 11.89
CA VAL A 246 -5.42 -21.53 12.23
C VAL A 246 -6.76 -22.04 12.76
N PRO A 247 -7.12 -23.31 12.47
CA PRO A 247 -8.28 -24.02 12.99
C PRO A 247 -8.73 -23.71 14.43
N GLN A 248 -7.78 -23.58 15.37
CA GLN A 248 -8.06 -23.32 16.78
C GLN A 248 -8.68 -21.94 17.02
N VAL A 249 -8.28 -20.93 16.24
CA VAL A 249 -8.85 -19.58 16.33
C VAL A 249 -10.31 -19.59 15.90
N TRP A 250 -10.66 -20.36 14.87
CA TRP A 250 -12.05 -20.53 14.46
C TRP A 250 -12.90 -21.11 15.59
N LEU A 251 -12.44 -22.19 16.24
CA LEU A 251 -13.16 -22.81 17.37
C LEU A 251 -13.40 -21.83 18.52
N MET A 252 -12.40 -21.03 18.90
CA MET A 252 -12.56 -20.01 19.93
C MET A 252 -13.56 -18.90 19.54
N ARG A 253 -13.67 -18.58 18.25
CA ARG A 253 -14.59 -17.54 17.77
C ARG A 253 -16.01 -18.08 17.56
N LEU A 254 -16.16 -19.36 17.23
CA LEU A 254 -17.47 -19.99 17.11
C LEU A 254 -18.27 -19.91 18.42
N SER A 255 -17.63 -19.97 19.59
CA SER A 255 -18.33 -19.81 20.86
C SER A 255 -18.95 -18.42 21.07
N SER A 256 -18.46 -17.38 20.40
CA SER A 256 -19.06 -16.04 20.45
C SER A 256 -20.22 -15.84 19.47
N VAL A 257 -20.43 -16.75 18.51
CA VAL A 257 -21.46 -16.61 17.47
C VAL A 257 -22.88 -16.39 18.04
N PRO A 258 -23.35 -17.13 19.07
CA PRO A 258 -24.69 -16.91 19.60
C PRO A 258 -24.93 -15.50 20.19
N ALA A 259 -23.88 -14.83 20.68
CA ALA A 259 -24.01 -13.47 21.18
C ALA A 259 -24.40 -12.47 20.07
N TYR A 260 -24.08 -12.78 18.81
CA TYR A 260 -24.43 -11.96 17.65
C TYR A 260 -25.87 -12.15 17.19
N ASP A 261 -26.56 -13.23 17.57
CA ASP A 261 -27.96 -13.46 17.16
C ASP A 261 -28.87 -12.33 17.65
N ALA A 262 -28.71 -11.96 18.93
CA ALA A 262 -29.42 -10.83 19.51
C ALA A 262 -29.06 -9.50 18.84
N VAL A 263 -27.86 -9.34 18.27
CA VAL A 263 -27.51 -8.16 17.48
C VAL A 263 -28.28 -8.18 16.15
N ILE A 264 -28.21 -9.29 15.42
CA ILE A 264 -28.87 -9.46 14.11
C ILE A 264 -30.39 -9.24 14.21
N GLU A 265 -31.03 -9.78 15.25
CA GLU A 265 -32.46 -9.57 15.51
C GLU A 265 -32.82 -8.11 15.81
N ARG A 266 -31.92 -7.36 16.47
CA ARG A 266 -32.14 -5.94 16.80
C ARG A 266 -31.91 -5.00 15.63
N LEU A 267 -31.05 -5.34 14.67
CA LEU A 267 -30.69 -4.45 13.56
C LEU A 267 -31.91 -3.97 12.74
N PRO A 268 -32.86 -4.82 12.31
CA PRO A 268 -34.05 -4.36 11.57
C PRO A 268 -34.91 -3.38 12.38
N TYR A 269 -35.07 -3.61 13.68
CA TYR A 269 -35.81 -2.71 14.55
C TYR A 269 -35.12 -1.34 14.67
N MET A 270 -33.79 -1.32 14.76
CA MET A 270 -33.01 -0.09 14.79
C MET A 270 -33.11 0.70 13.47
N GLU A 271 -33.10 0.00 12.33
CA GLU A 271 -33.31 0.61 11.01
C GLU A 271 -34.72 1.19 10.88
N GLN A 272 -35.74 0.46 11.33
CA GLN A 272 -37.12 0.91 11.32
C GLN A 272 -37.34 2.11 12.24
N GLU A 273 -36.73 2.12 13.43
CA GLU A 273 -36.80 3.25 14.35
C GLU A 273 -36.09 4.49 13.77
N LEU A 274 -34.95 4.31 13.10
CA LEU A 274 -34.25 5.41 12.42
C LEU A 274 -35.10 5.96 11.27
N SER A 275 -35.69 5.07 10.47
CA SER A 275 -36.63 5.42 9.40
C SER A 275 -37.80 6.23 9.94
N ARG A 276 -38.42 5.78 11.03
CA ARG A 276 -39.54 6.49 11.70
C ARG A 276 -39.13 7.87 12.22
N LEU A 277 -37.93 7.99 12.80
CA LEU A 277 -37.42 9.27 13.30
C LEU A 277 -37.15 10.29 12.19
N LEU A 278 -36.92 9.83 10.95
CA LEU A 278 -36.67 10.64 9.77
C LEU A 278 -37.81 10.51 8.74
N CYS A 279 -39.06 10.60 9.21
CA CYS A 279 -40.26 10.67 8.36
C CYS A 279 -40.34 9.56 7.30
N HIS A 280 -40.08 8.31 7.69
CA HIS A 280 -40.18 7.09 6.90
C HIS A 280 -39.14 6.94 5.76
N ILE A 281 -38.02 7.67 5.81
CA ILE A 281 -36.91 7.47 4.85
C ILE A 281 -36.43 6.02 4.83
N LYS A 282 -36.14 5.46 3.65
CA LYS A 282 -35.70 4.07 3.52
C LYS A 282 -34.23 3.94 3.91
N ILE A 283 -33.95 3.19 4.98
CA ILE A 283 -32.57 2.88 5.35
C ILE A 283 -32.07 1.73 4.47
N ARG A 284 -31.01 1.99 3.70
CA ARG A 284 -30.35 1.00 2.84
C ARG A 284 -29.02 0.58 3.45
N ARG A 285 -28.78 -0.72 3.46
CA ARG A 285 -27.46 -1.30 3.70
C ARG A 285 -26.66 -1.21 2.41
N ARG A 286 -25.46 -0.63 2.46
CA ARG A 286 -24.62 -0.50 1.26
C ARG A 286 -24.05 -1.86 0.88
N GLU A 287 -24.24 -2.25 -0.36
CA GLU A 287 -23.50 -3.38 -0.96
C GLU A 287 -22.05 -2.93 -1.16
N ARG A 288 -21.14 -3.43 -0.33
CA ARG A 288 -19.70 -3.10 -0.38
C ARG A 288 -18.90 -4.26 -0.94
N HIS A 289 -17.70 -3.94 -1.44
CA HIS A 289 -16.65 -4.90 -1.80
C HIS A 289 -16.03 -5.61 -0.59
N HIS A 290 -16.48 -5.31 0.63
CA HIS A 290 -15.97 -5.93 1.84
C HIS A 290 -17.12 -6.19 2.79
N ILE A 291 -17.02 -7.31 3.50
CA ILE A 291 -18.06 -7.73 4.44
C ILE A 291 -18.03 -6.80 5.65
N VAL A 292 -19.17 -6.15 5.88
CA VAL A 292 -19.42 -5.33 7.07
C VAL A 292 -19.91 -6.26 8.19
N MET A 293 -19.36 -6.11 9.38
CA MET A 293 -19.75 -6.93 10.54
C MET A 293 -20.99 -6.34 11.22
N ALA A 294 -21.82 -7.21 11.79
CA ALA A 294 -23.06 -6.83 12.46
C ALA A 294 -22.84 -5.85 13.62
N GLU A 295 -21.85 -6.10 14.47
CA GLU A 295 -21.46 -5.24 15.60
C GLU A 295 -21.05 -3.82 15.15
N GLU A 296 -20.31 -3.73 14.04
CA GLU A 296 -19.84 -2.44 13.51
C GLU A 296 -21.05 -1.60 13.08
N TYR A 297 -22.00 -2.22 12.40
CA TYR A 297 -23.20 -1.53 11.93
C TYR A 297 -24.18 -1.18 13.07
N GLU A 298 -24.32 -2.04 14.09
CA GLU A 298 -25.09 -1.71 15.30
C GLU A 298 -24.54 -0.44 15.95
N VAL A 299 -23.22 -0.31 16.08
CA VAL A 299 -22.58 0.89 16.64
C VAL A 299 -22.85 2.13 15.78
N LEU A 300 -22.85 1.99 14.44
CA LEU A 300 -23.17 3.09 13.53
C LEU A 300 -24.64 3.52 13.67
N LEU A 301 -25.58 2.56 13.65
CA LEU A 301 -27.00 2.81 13.81
C LEU A 301 -27.32 3.45 15.16
N ASN A 302 -26.71 2.97 16.25
CA ASN A 302 -26.95 3.52 17.58
C ASN A 302 -26.50 4.99 17.68
N LYS A 303 -25.34 5.33 17.09
CA LYS A 303 -24.86 6.71 17.04
C LYS A 303 -25.84 7.61 16.29
N ILE A 304 -26.25 7.22 15.08
CA ILE A 304 -27.14 8.07 14.27
C ILE A 304 -28.54 8.16 14.88
N LEU A 305 -29.07 7.08 15.46
CA LEU A 305 -30.32 7.08 16.20
C LEU A 305 -30.31 8.09 17.34
N ASN A 306 -29.25 8.10 18.16
CA ASN A 306 -29.11 9.05 19.26
C ASN A 306 -28.99 10.50 18.76
N THR A 307 -28.28 10.71 17.65
CA THR A 307 -28.20 12.03 17.00
C THR A 307 -29.58 12.48 16.50
N MET A 308 -30.35 11.62 15.84
CA MET A 308 -31.68 11.96 15.32
C MET A 308 -32.71 12.17 16.44
N ARG A 309 -32.69 11.35 17.51
CA ARG A 309 -33.54 11.54 18.69
C ARG A 309 -33.37 12.91 19.31
N ARG A 310 -32.12 13.39 19.44
CA ARG A 310 -31.82 14.74 19.97
C ARG A 310 -32.27 15.88 19.06
N ASN A 311 -32.45 15.62 17.76
CA ASN A 311 -32.81 16.61 16.76
C ASN A 311 -34.26 16.44 16.27
N GLN A 312 -35.09 15.66 16.99
CA GLN A 312 -36.43 15.29 16.53
C GLN A 312 -37.34 16.51 16.32
N ASP A 313 -37.22 17.56 17.15
CA ASP A 313 -38.01 18.78 16.99
C ASP A 313 -37.66 19.56 15.72
N LEU A 314 -36.39 19.52 15.31
CA LEU A 314 -35.96 20.10 14.04
C LEU A 314 -36.48 19.27 12.86
N VAL A 315 -36.40 17.94 12.93
CA VAL A 315 -36.99 17.05 11.90
C VAL A 315 -38.47 17.34 11.76
N ARG A 316 -39.23 17.35 12.87
CA ARG A 316 -40.65 17.66 12.86
C ARG A 316 -40.93 19.02 12.27
N ARG A 317 -40.10 20.05 12.53
CA ARG A 317 -40.26 21.41 11.99
C ARG A 317 -39.98 21.50 10.50
N MET A 318 -38.94 20.84 10.02
CA MET A 318 -38.48 20.91 8.64
C MET A 318 -39.33 20.04 7.71
N PHE A 319 -39.84 18.91 8.20
CA PHE A 319 -40.61 17.94 7.42
C PHE A 319 -42.05 17.79 7.92
N ARG A 320 -42.66 18.87 8.46
CA ARG A 320 -44.00 18.88 9.11
C ARG A 320 -45.12 18.13 8.36
N SER A 321 -45.01 18.00 7.04
CA SER A 321 -45.95 17.29 6.17
C SER A 321 -45.26 16.43 5.10
N GLY A 322 -43.95 16.24 5.18
CA GLY A 322 -43.15 15.56 4.16
C GLY A 322 -42.97 14.07 4.47
N ASP A 323 -43.47 13.21 3.58
CA ASP A 323 -43.12 11.78 3.57
C ASP A 323 -41.81 11.59 2.79
N LEU A 324 -40.79 11.03 3.45
CA LEU A 324 -39.49 10.74 2.85
C LEU A 324 -39.38 9.27 2.40
N SER A 325 -40.47 8.50 2.39
CA SER A 325 -40.49 7.07 1.99
C SER A 325 -39.98 6.80 0.57
N ARG A 326 -39.95 7.81 -0.29
CA ARG A 326 -39.39 7.75 -1.65
C ARG A 326 -37.87 7.91 -1.69
N LEU A 327 -37.25 8.39 -0.60
CA LEU A 327 -35.82 8.63 -0.51
C LEU A 327 -35.09 7.48 0.17
N GLU A 328 -33.80 7.34 -0.13
CA GLU A 328 -32.94 6.32 0.43
C GLU A 328 -31.76 6.94 1.19
N MET A 329 -31.46 6.39 2.37
CA MET A 329 -30.36 6.81 3.23
C MET A 329 -29.49 5.63 3.61
N VAL A 330 -28.17 5.83 3.53
CA VAL A 330 -27.14 4.88 3.93
C VAL A 330 -26.32 5.50 5.05
N VAL A 331 -26.21 4.76 6.15
CA VAL A 331 -25.43 5.18 7.33
C VAL A 331 -23.97 4.74 7.15
N GLU A 332 -23.06 5.69 7.28
CA GLU A 332 -21.64 5.51 6.98
C GLU A 332 -20.73 5.85 8.17
N GLY A 333 -19.49 5.35 8.14
CA GLY A 333 -18.50 5.61 9.18
C GLY A 333 -18.08 7.08 9.27
N SER A 334 -17.41 7.47 10.36
CA SER A 334 -17.04 8.87 10.64
C SER A 334 -16.19 9.57 9.58
N SER A 335 -15.51 8.80 8.72
CA SER A 335 -14.63 9.30 7.65
C SER A 335 -15.34 9.47 6.31
N ALA A 336 -16.61 9.10 6.19
CA ALA A 336 -17.38 9.29 4.96
C ALA A 336 -17.77 10.76 4.77
N PRO A 337 -18.00 11.20 3.52
CA PRO A 337 -18.55 12.52 3.25
C PRO A 337 -20.08 12.54 3.42
N LEU A 338 -20.62 13.67 3.86
CA LEU A 338 -22.05 13.96 3.76
C LEU A 338 -22.37 14.31 2.31
N THR A 339 -23.06 13.42 1.58
CA THR A 339 -23.29 13.61 0.14
C THR A 339 -24.54 12.93 -0.39
N LEU A 340 -25.09 13.46 -1.49
CA LEU A 340 -26.14 12.85 -2.29
C LEU A 340 -25.49 12.18 -3.51
N THR A 341 -25.60 10.86 -3.58
CA THR A 341 -24.99 10.08 -4.67
C THR A 341 -25.68 10.32 -6.01
N ASN A 342 -25.03 9.88 -7.10
CA ASN A 342 -25.64 9.85 -8.43
C ASN A 342 -26.80 8.84 -8.53
N LEU A 343 -26.92 7.93 -7.55
CA LEU A 343 -28.03 6.97 -7.45
C LEU A 343 -29.22 7.54 -6.66
N GLY A 344 -29.17 8.81 -6.24
CA GLY A 344 -30.23 9.42 -5.43
C GLY A 344 -30.22 9.00 -3.95
N GLN A 345 -29.19 8.28 -3.49
CA GLN A 345 -29.05 7.85 -2.10
C GLN A 345 -28.25 8.87 -1.27
N TYR A 346 -28.68 9.13 -0.04
CA TYR A 346 -27.96 9.92 0.94
C TYR A 346 -26.88 9.10 1.65
N LEU A 347 -25.62 9.51 1.56
CA LEU A 347 -24.54 8.97 2.39
C LEU A 347 -24.38 9.86 3.62
N ILE A 348 -24.71 9.32 4.80
CA ILE A 348 -24.72 10.07 6.05
C ILE A 348 -23.64 9.54 7.00
N PRO A 349 -22.58 10.31 7.27
CA PRO A 349 -21.57 9.96 8.25
C PRO A 349 -22.11 10.08 9.68
N VAL A 350 -21.85 9.08 10.53
CA VAL A 350 -22.29 9.10 11.94
C VAL A 350 -21.67 10.21 12.80
N SER A 351 -20.61 10.85 12.33
CA SER A 351 -19.95 11.98 13.00
C SER A 351 -20.67 13.32 12.76
N MET A 352 -21.65 13.37 11.86
CA MET A 352 -22.30 14.62 11.49
C MET A 352 -23.34 15.07 12.52
N PRO A 353 -23.35 16.37 12.89
CA PRO A 353 -24.41 16.97 13.67
C PRO A 353 -25.78 16.76 13.02
N GLY A 354 -26.77 16.39 13.82
CA GLY A 354 -28.12 16.09 13.32
C GLY A 354 -28.77 17.24 12.57
N SER A 355 -28.50 18.48 12.97
CA SER A 355 -28.98 19.68 12.28
C SER A 355 -28.48 19.78 10.84
N MET A 356 -27.21 19.45 10.57
CA MET A 356 -26.66 19.47 9.21
C MET A 356 -27.25 18.36 8.34
N ILE A 357 -27.51 17.18 8.92
CA ILE A 357 -28.16 16.07 8.21
C ILE A 357 -29.56 16.47 7.78
N VAL A 358 -30.35 17.04 8.70
CA VAL A 358 -31.72 17.48 8.44
C VAL A 358 -31.77 18.59 7.39
N ASP A 359 -30.92 19.61 7.53
CA ASP A 359 -30.82 20.72 6.57
C ASP A 359 -30.39 20.25 5.18
N PHE A 360 -29.42 19.33 5.11
CA PHE A 360 -28.95 18.78 3.84
C PHE A 360 -30.05 18.00 3.11
N ILE A 361 -30.78 17.12 3.81
CA ILE A 361 -31.90 16.37 3.23
C ILE A 361 -32.99 17.33 2.75
N ALA A 362 -33.38 18.31 3.58
CA ALA A 362 -34.42 19.28 3.22
C ALA A 362 -34.08 20.09 1.95
N LYS A 363 -32.80 20.50 1.78
CA LYS A 363 -32.36 21.29 0.61
C LYS A 363 -32.22 20.47 -0.67
N THR A 364 -32.01 19.17 -0.57
CA THR A 364 -31.64 18.32 -1.72
C THR A 364 -32.69 17.26 -2.05
N GLN A 365 -33.83 17.27 -1.36
CA GLN A 365 -34.89 16.27 -1.50
C GLN A 365 -35.32 16.05 -2.95
N GLN A 366 -35.71 17.12 -3.66
CA GLN A 366 -36.20 17.00 -5.04
C GLN A 366 -35.12 16.39 -5.97
N GLN A 367 -33.86 16.81 -5.82
CA GLN A 367 -32.74 16.28 -6.60
C GLN A 367 -32.50 14.79 -6.31
N ALA A 368 -32.73 14.34 -5.08
CA ALA A 368 -32.58 12.94 -4.70
C ALA A 368 -33.67 12.06 -5.32
N GLU A 369 -34.93 12.55 -5.34
CA GLU A 369 -36.06 11.84 -5.98
C GLU A 369 -35.85 11.69 -7.50
N GLU A 370 -35.45 12.76 -8.18
CA GLU A 370 -35.15 12.74 -9.62
C GLU A 370 -34.02 11.75 -9.94
N ARG A 371 -32.90 11.83 -9.22
CA ARG A 371 -31.76 10.91 -9.44
C ARG A 371 -32.09 9.46 -9.14
N LEU A 372 -32.92 9.19 -8.14
CA LEU A 372 -33.32 7.83 -7.81
C LEU A 372 -34.20 7.24 -8.91
N LYS A 373 -35.14 8.03 -9.45
CA LYS A 373 -35.99 7.64 -10.59
C LYS A 373 -35.15 7.34 -11.83
N ASP A 374 -34.18 8.20 -12.14
CA ASP A 374 -33.27 8.02 -13.27
C ASP A 374 -32.40 6.77 -13.09
N ALA A 375 -31.86 6.54 -11.87
CA ALA A 375 -31.04 5.39 -11.57
C ALA A 375 -31.81 4.06 -11.68
N ILE A 376 -33.07 4.02 -11.22
CA ILE A 376 -33.94 2.84 -11.37
C ILE A 376 -34.19 2.57 -12.86
N SER A 377 -34.51 3.61 -13.63
CA SER A 377 -34.79 3.50 -15.07
C SER A 377 -33.56 3.00 -15.84
N LEU A 378 -32.38 3.55 -15.55
CA LEU A 378 -31.12 3.11 -16.15
C LEU A 378 -30.76 1.68 -15.80
N LYS A 379 -31.06 1.23 -14.57
CA LYS A 379 -30.82 -0.16 -14.17
C LYS A 379 -31.76 -1.12 -14.92
N MET A 380 -33.03 -0.77 -15.10
CA MET A 380 -33.96 -1.58 -15.90
C MET A 380 -33.48 -1.74 -17.35
N ILE A 381 -33.04 -0.64 -17.96
CA ILE A 381 -32.46 -0.66 -19.33
C ILE A 381 -31.19 -1.52 -19.36
N GLU A 382 -30.31 -1.37 -18.36
CA GLU A 382 -29.10 -2.19 -18.25
C GLU A 382 -29.43 -3.69 -18.17
N ASP A 383 -30.34 -4.09 -17.29
CA ASP A 383 -30.72 -5.50 -17.09
C ASP A 383 -31.33 -6.08 -18.38
N GLU A 384 -32.19 -5.32 -19.07
CA GLU A 384 -32.76 -5.70 -20.37
C GLU A 384 -31.69 -5.89 -21.44
N VAL A 385 -30.76 -4.94 -21.58
CA VAL A 385 -29.70 -4.98 -22.58
C VAL A 385 -28.66 -6.06 -22.29
N ILE A 386 -28.36 -6.34 -21.01
CA ILE A 386 -27.52 -7.47 -20.62
C ILE A 386 -28.17 -8.78 -21.06
N GLN A 387 -29.47 -8.95 -20.81
CA GLN A 387 -30.18 -10.16 -21.19
C GLN A 387 -30.19 -10.36 -22.71
N GLN A 388 -30.53 -9.32 -23.47
CA GLN A 388 -30.49 -9.36 -24.94
C GLN A 388 -29.08 -9.71 -25.47
N CYS A 389 -28.03 -9.15 -24.87
CA CYS A 389 -26.65 -9.42 -25.25
C CYS A 389 -26.23 -10.85 -24.93
N GLN A 390 -26.63 -11.40 -23.77
CA GLN A 390 -26.38 -12.79 -23.41
C GLN A 390 -27.05 -13.75 -24.38
N ASP A 391 -28.32 -13.51 -24.72
CA ASP A 391 -29.10 -14.35 -25.61
C ASP A 391 -28.54 -14.31 -27.04
N LYS A 392 -28.23 -13.11 -27.56
CA LYS A 392 -27.71 -12.91 -28.92
C LYS A 392 -26.34 -13.55 -29.14
N LEU A 393 -25.47 -13.54 -28.13
CA LEU A 393 -24.09 -14.05 -28.22
C LEU A 393 -23.92 -15.47 -27.67
N GLY A 394 -24.98 -16.07 -27.13
CA GLY A 394 -24.93 -17.40 -26.50
C GLY A 394 -24.01 -17.47 -25.27
N LEU A 395 -23.94 -16.39 -24.48
CA LEU A 395 -23.07 -16.33 -23.30
C LEU A 395 -23.65 -17.17 -22.16
N ILE A 396 -22.78 -17.80 -21.36
CA ILE A 396 -23.20 -18.48 -20.12
C ILE A 396 -23.56 -17.46 -19.04
N HIS A 397 -22.82 -16.35 -19.00
CA HIS A 397 -23.01 -15.29 -18.02
C HIS A 397 -22.33 -14.01 -18.50
N LEU A 398 -22.99 -12.86 -18.30
CA LEU A 398 -22.43 -11.54 -18.53
C LEU A 398 -22.58 -10.69 -17.27
N GLU A 399 -21.46 -10.32 -16.67
CA GLU A 399 -21.37 -9.48 -15.47
C GLU A 399 -20.57 -8.21 -15.74
N LYS A 400 -20.65 -7.27 -14.79
CA LYS A 400 -19.77 -6.12 -14.72
C LYS A 400 -19.05 -6.03 -13.38
N ASP A 401 -17.88 -5.40 -13.37
CA ASP A 401 -17.29 -4.93 -12.13
C ASP A 401 -18.13 -3.78 -11.52
N LEU A 402 -18.14 -3.66 -10.20
CA LEU A 402 -18.89 -2.64 -9.46
C LEU A 402 -18.53 -1.19 -9.84
N ASN A 403 -17.36 -1.00 -10.47
CA ASN A 403 -16.88 0.30 -10.94
C ASN A 403 -17.40 0.67 -12.34
N ILE A 404 -18.24 -0.17 -12.96
CA ILE A 404 -18.86 0.06 -14.26
C ILE A 404 -20.29 0.60 -14.06
N SER A 405 -20.57 1.78 -14.61
CA SER A 405 -21.91 2.38 -14.52
C SER A 405 -22.91 1.66 -15.44
N PRO A 406 -24.22 1.74 -15.16
CA PRO A 406 -25.25 1.17 -16.05
C PRO A 406 -25.10 1.63 -17.50
N ALA A 407 -24.91 2.93 -17.73
CA ALA A 407 -24.71 3.49 -19.08
C ALA A 407 -23.45 2.92 -19.78
N GLN A 408 -22.36 2.69 -19.05
CA GLN A 408 -21.15 2.07 -19.61
C GLN A 408 -21.39 0.60 -19.97
N MET A 409 -22.17 -0.11 -19.15
CA MET A 409 -22.52 -1.50 -19.41
C MET A 409 -23.43 -1.62 -20.63
N THR A 410 -24.48 -0.79 -20.70
CA THR A 410 -25.38 -0.69 -21.86
C THR A 410 -24.60 -0.45 -23.15
N GLN A 411 -23.74 0.58 -23.17
CA GLN A 411 -22.92 0.89 -24.34
C GLN A 411 -21.96 -0.25 -24.73
N CYS A 412 -21.41 -0.97 -23.74
CA CYS A 412 -20.55 -2.11 -24.02
C CYS A 412 -21.34 -3.25 -24.66
N CYS A 413 -22.53 -3.54 -24.14
CA CYS A 413 -23.42 -4.58 -24.64
C CYS A 413 -23.92 -4.28 -26.05
N GLU A 414 -24.39 -3.05 -26.31
CA GLU A 414 -24.79 -2.59 -27.65
C GLU A 414 -23.69 -2.85 -28.67
N ARG A 415 -22.45 -2.47 -28.37
CA ARG A 415 -21.31 -2.69 -29.28
C ARG A 415 -20.96 -4.16 -29.48
N LEU A 416 -21.10 -4.99 -28.45
CA LEU A 416 -20.93 -6.43 -28.60
C LEU A 416 -22.01 -7.00 -29.51
N MET A 417 -23.24 -6.53 -29.39
CA MET A 417 -24.36 -6.93 -30.23
C MET A 417 -24.27 -6.41 -31.67
N ASP A 418 -23.68 -5.23 -31.90
CA ASP A 418 -23.43 -4.66 -33.24
C ASP A 418 -22.41 -5.50 -34.02
N ASN A 419 -21.45 -6.09 -33.33
CA ASN A 419 -20.42 -6.96 -33.91
C ASN A 419 -20.76 -8.46 -33.76
N ALA A 420 -22.01 -8.78 -33.41
CA ALA A 420 -22.42 -10.14 -33.06
C ALA A 420 -22.10 -11.14 -34.17
N ASP A 421 -22.33 -10.79 -35.44
CA ASP A 421 -22.13 -11.70 -36.57
C ASP A 421 -20.68 -12.22 -36.69
N GLU A 422 -19.70 -11.42 -36.25
CA GLU A 422 -18.29 -11.80 -36.29
C GLU A 422 -17.79 -12.49 -35.01
N ILE A 423 -18.39 -12.20 -33.85
CA ILE A 423 -17.89 -12.65 -32.54
C ILE A 423 -18.67 -13.83 -31.95
N THR A 424 -19.92 -14.06 -32.36
CA THR A 424 -20.84 -15.05 -31.74
C THR A 424 -20.22 -16.44 -31.67
N THR A 425 -19.62 -16.93 -32.76
CA THR A 425 -18.97 -18.25 -32.82
C THR A 425 -17.85 -18.44 -31.78
N TYR A 426 -17.19 -17.35 -31.37
CA TYR A 426 -16.11 -17.36 -30.38
C TYR A 426 -16.61 -17.13 -28.95
N MET A 427 -17.76 -16.46 -28.80
CA MET A 427 -18.36 -16.08 -27.52
C MET A 427 -19.36 -17.12 -27.00
N GLU A 428 -19.91 -17.96 -27.87
CA GLU A 428 -20.86 -19.00 -27.48
C GLU A 428 -20.26 -19.91 -26.41
N GLY A 429 -21.01 -20.11 -25.32
CA GLY A 429 -20.59 -20.94 -24.19
C GLY A 429 -19.48 -20.31 -23.33
N VAL A 430 -19.25 -19.00 -23.43
CA VAL A 430 -18.23 -18.28 -22.66
C VAL A 430 -18.86 -17.43 -21.54
N ARG A 431 -18.15 -17.30 -20.42
CA ARG A 431 -18.48 -16.35 -19.34
C ARG A 431 -17.71 -15.06 -19.56
N VAL A 432 -18.40 -13.92 -19.52
CA VAL A 432 -17.82 -12.61 -19.77
C VAL A 432 -18.04 -11.70 -18.57
N ARG A 433 -17.00 -10.94 -18.21
CA ARG A 433 -17.09 -9.85 -17.24
C ARG A 433 -16.56 -8.56 -17.85
N VAL A 434 -17.34 -7.49 -17.79
CA VAL A 434 -16.93 -6.17 -18.24
C VAL A 434 -16.10 -5.51 -17.14
N THR A 435 -14.88 -5.13 -17.50
CA THR A 435 -13.83 -4.66 -16.59
C THR A 435 -13.12 -3.44 -17.20
N GLN A 436 -12.15 -2.89 -16.48
CA GLN A 436 -11.30 -1.81 -16.99
C GLN A 436 -10.11 -2.31 -17.82
N TYR A 437 -9.86 -3.63 -17.88
CA TYR A 437 -8.70 -4.23 -18.53
C TYR A 437 -9.03 -5.60 -19.13
N TYR A 438 -8.24 -6.06 -20.10
CA TYR A 438 -8.41 -7.38 -20.71
C TYR A 438 -7.69 -8.47 -19.91
N SER A 439 -8.35 -9.59 -19.62
CA SER A 439 -7.68 -10.79 -19.06
C SER A 439 -8.53 -12.05 -19.16
N VAL A 440 -7.94 -13.23 -18.92
CA VAL A 440 -8.66 -14.51 -18.80
C VAL A 440 -8.36 -15.11 -17.44
N THR A 441 -9.38 -15.30 -16.62
CA THR A 441 -9.24 -15.87 -15.28
C THR A 441 -9.08 -17.41 -15.33
N ASP A 442 -8.64 -17.99 -14.22
CA ASP A 442 -8.37 -19.43 -14.13
C ASP A 442 -9.63 -20.31 -14.19
N ASP A 443 -10.80 -19.75 -13.93
CA ASP A 443 -12.11 -20.41 -14.14
C ASP A 443 -12.64 -20.26 -15.58
N GLY A 444 -11.88 -19.59 -16.45
CA GLY A 444 -12.20 -19.39 -17.86
C GLY A 444 -13.08 -18.18 -18.14
N THR A 445 -13.30 -17.27 -17.20
CA THR A 445 -14.05 -16.02 -17.46
C THR A 445 -13.20 -15.03 -18.27
N LEU A 446 -13.75 -14.52 -19.38
CA LEU A 446 -13.14 -13.46 -20.19
C LEU A 446 -13.46 -12.10 -19.57
N ARG A 447 -12.43 -11.34 -19.22
CA ARG A 447 -12.54 -9.94 -18.79
C ARG A 447 -12.28 -9.02 -19.98
N ILE A 448 -13.24 -8.19 -20.34
CA ILE A 448 -13.17 -7.29 -21.50
C ILE A 448 -13.16 -5.82 -21.07
N CYS A 449 -12.25 -5.03 -21.65
CA CYS A 449 -12.04 -3.61 -21.34
C CYS A 449 -13.04 -2.71 -22.06
N ARG A 450 -13.59 -1.71 -21.35
CA ARG A 450 -14.38 -0.62 -21.97
C ARG A 450 -13.51 0.40 -22.74
N CYS A 451 -14.13 1.22 -23.59
CA CYS A 451 -13.45 2.36 -24.21
C CYS A 451 -13.14 3.52 -23.23
N LEU A 452 -12.08 4.29 -23.50
CA LEU A 452 -11.69 5.49 -22.74
C LEU A 452 -12.76 6.59 -22.82
N SER A 453 -13.03 7.27 -21.71
CA SER A 453 -13.88 8.45 -21.67
C SER A 453 -13.14 9.72 -22.13
N VAL A 454 -13.87 10.80 -22.46
CA VAL A 454 -13.27 12.09 -22.86
C VAL A 454 -12.39 12.69 -21.74
N SER A 455 -12.78 12.53 -20.47
CA SER A 455 -12.00 13.01 -19.34
C SER A 455 -10.73 12.20 -19.13
N GLU A 456 -10.77 10.89 -19.40
CA GLU A 456 -9.59 10.02 -19.35
C GLU A 456 -8.64 10.30 -20.52
N ALA A 457 -9.17 10.52 -21.73
CA ALA A 457 -8.40 10.97 -22.89
C ALA A 457 -7.74 12.34 -22.64
N ALA A 458 -8.46 13.29 -22.05
CA ALA A 458 -7.92 14.60 -21.68
C ALA A 458 -6.84 14.52 -20.59
N THR A 459 -7.02 13.62 -19.62
CA THR A 459 -6.01 13.38 -18.57
C THR A 459 -4.75 12.73 -19.15
N ALA A 460 -4.92 11.80 -20.10
CA ALA A 460 -3.82 11.18 -20.83
C ALA A 460 -3.05 12.18 -21.70
N LEU A 461 -3.75 13.11 -22.36
CA LEU A 461 -3.14 14.17 -23.20
C LEU A 461 -2.57 15.34 -22.39
N ARG A 462 -2.68 15.33 -21.06
CA ARG A 462 -2.23 16.44 -20.23
C ARG A 462 -0.74 16.77 -20.39
N PRO A 463 0.19 15.80 -20.45
CA PRO A 463 1.60 16.08 -20.74
C PRO A 463 1.77 16.74 -22.12
N PHE A 464 1.01 16.30 -23.12
CA PHE A 464 1.02 16.89 -24.46
C PHE A 464 0.54 18.34 -24.45
N TYR A 465 -0.57 18.65 -23.78
CA TYR A 465 -1.06 20.02 -23.67
C TYR A 465 -0.05 20.95 -23.01
N PHE A 466 0.68 20.49 -21.99
CA PHE A 466 1.74 21.28 -21.36
C PHE A 466 2.92 21.57 -22.29
N THR A 467 3.13 20.77 -23.33
CA THR A 467 4.23 20.96 -24.28
C THR A 467 3.85 21.91 -25.44
N VAL A 468 2.59 21.86 -25.89
CA VAL A 468 2.14 22.58 -27.11
C VAL A 468 1.17 23.74 -26.83
N HIS A 469 0.91 24.08 -25.56
CA HIS A 469 -0.08 25.10 -25.20
C HIS A 469 0.21 26.46 -25.86
N PRO A 470 -0.76 27.12 -26.53
CA PRO A 470 -0.55 28.39 -27.23
C PRO A 470 0.06 29.50 -26.35
N ASP A 471 -0.28 29.54 -25.06
CA ASP A 471 0.23 30.56 -24.12
C ASP A 471 1.74 30.46 -23.86
N LEU A 472 2.38 29.34 -24.19
CA LEU A 472 3.83 29.17 -24.08
C LEU A 472 4.60 29.84 -25.24
N PHE A 473 3.87 30.29 -26.28
CA PHE A 473 4.40 30.86 -27.53
C PHE A 473 4.07 32.34 -27.67
N GLY A 474 3.96 33.09 -26.56
CA GLY A 474 3.68 34.53 -26.59
C GLY A 474 4.67 35.38 -27.40
N GLN A 475 5.92 34.91 -27.56
CA GLN A 475 6.96 35.55 -28.37
C GLN A 475 6.97 35.09 -29.86
N HIS A 476 6.15 34.10 -30.22
CA HIS A 476 6.10 33.44 -31.53
C HIS A 476 4.64 33.37 -32.05
N PRO A 477 4.10 34.49 -32.57
CA PRO A 477 2.67 34.62 -32.87
C PRO A 477 2.18 33.72 -34.02
N LYS A 478 3.05 33.36 -34.97
CA LYS A 478 2.69 32.46 -36.09
C LYS A 478 2.52 31.02 -35.60
N GLU A 479 3.43 30.57 -34.76
CA GLU A 479 3.49 29.23 -34.17
C GLU A 479 2.39 29.04 -33.12
N ARG A 480 2.09 30.10 -32.35
CA ARG A 480 0.93 30.16 -31.45
C ARG A 480 -0.38 29.90 -32.19
N SER A 481 -0.59 30.57 -33.32
CA SER A 481 -1.80 30.42 -34.14
C SER A 481 -1.93 29.01 -34.70
N ILE A 482 -0.83 28.43 -35.20
CA ILE A 482 -0.80 27.06 -35.74
C ILE A 482 -1.13 26.03 -34.64
N ASN A 483 -0.59 26.19 -33.43
CA ASN A 483 -0.92 25.31 -32.31
C ASN A 483 -2.38 25.42 -31.88
N GLU A 484 -2.93 26.63 -31.84
CA GLU A 484 -4.33 26.85 -31.48
C GLU A 484 -5.28 26.19 -32.48
N ASP A 485 -5.04 26.36 -33.79
CA ASP A 485 -5.85 25.75 -34.84
C ASP A 485 -5.73 24.22 -34.87
N SER A 486 -4.51 23.69 -34.69
CA SER A 486 -4.29 22.25 -34.62
C SER A 486 -4.91 21.62 -33.36
N LEU A 487 -4.90 22.32 -32.23
CA LEU A 487 -5.59 21.87 -31.01
C LEU A 487 -7.11 21.87 -31.19
N LYS A 488 -7.69 22.90 -31.83
CA LYS A 488 -9.13 22.93 -32.14
C LYS A 488 -9.53 21.76 -33.04
N LYS A 489 -8.74 21.47 -34.08
CA LYS A 489 -8.96 20.32 -34.98
C LYS A 489 -8.81 18.97 -34.27
N LEU A 490 -7.84 18.83 -33.37
CA LEU A 490 -7.69 17.61 -32.53
C LEU A 490 -8.92 17.36 -31.66
N HIS A 491 -9.42 18.40 -30.98
CA HIS A 491 -10.61 18.29 -30.13
C HIS A 491 -11.86 17.98 -30.94
N GLN A 492 -12.04 18.60 -32.11
CA GLN A 492 -13.13 18.29 -33.03
C GLN A 492 -13.07 16.85 -33.54
N TYR A 493 -11.87 16.36 -33.89
CA TYR A 493 -11.67 14.98 -34.32
C TYR A 493 -12.03 13.97 -33.22
N ILE A 494 -11.55 14.18 -31.98
CA ILE A 494 -11.88 13.32 -30.83
C ILE A 494 -13.39 13.39 -30.50
N PHE A 495 -14.01 14.55 -30.65
CA PHE A 495 -15.44 14.75 -30.42
C PHE A 495 -16.32 14.08 -31.50
N ALA A 496 -15.91 14.13 -32.77
CA ALA A 496 -16.60 13.45 -33.86
C ALA A 496 -16.47 11.92 -33.76
N LEU A 497 -15.30 11.40 -33.35
CA LEU A 497 -15.12 9.99 -33.01
C LEU A 497 -16.02 9.52 -31.86
N ARG A 498 -16.33 10.40 -30.89
CA ARG A 498 -17.29 10.11 -29.81
C ARG A 498 -18.72 9.95 -30.34
N LYS A 499 -19.09 10.72 -31.37
CA LYS A 499 -20.42 10.67 -32.00
C LYS A 499 -20.55 9.56 -33.07
N GLN A 500 -19.50 8.75 -33.27
CA GLN A 500 -19.44 7.73 -34.33
C GLN A 500 -19.60 8.29 -35.75
N GLU A 501 -19.25 9.56 -35.95
CA GLU A 501 -19.22 10.15 -37.30
C GLU A 501 -17.96 9.65 -38.04
N ASN A 502 -18.07 9.36 -39.33
CA ASN A 502 -16.94 8.90 -40.13
C ASN A 502 -16.01 10.10 -40.44
N VAL A 503 -14.91 10.22 -39.71
CA VAL A 503 -14.01 11.38 -39.78
C VAL A 503 -12.87 11.10 -40.77
N PRO A 504 -12.65 11.98 -41.78
CA PRO A 504 -11.55 11.79 -42.72
C PRO A 504 -10.19 11.91 -42.04
N PRO A 505 -9.15 11.22 -42.55
CA PRO A 505 -7.79 11.32 -42.01
C PRO A 505 -7.31 12.77 -41.95
N THR A 506 -6.88 13.22 -40.77
CA THR A 506 -6.54 14.62 -40.51
C THR A 506 -5.08 14.77 -40.14
N ASN A 507 -4.37 15.67 -40.84
CA ASN A 507 -3.00 16.05 -40.52
C ASN A 507 -2.99 17.28 -39.61
N LEU A 508 -2.27 17.17 -38.49
CA LEU A 508 -2.08 18.26 -37.53
C LEU A 508 -0.60 18.60 -37.40
N THR A 509 -0.33 19.88 -37.19
CA THR A 509 1.03 20.40 -37.01
C THR A 509 1.12 21.16 -35.70
N PHE A 510 2.08 20.79 -34.85
CA PHE A 510 2.33 21.42 -33.57
C PHE A 510 3.79 21.86 -33.45
N PHE A 511 4.01 22.96 -32.74
CA PHE A 511 5.32 23.43 -32.30
C PHE A 511 5.49 23.15 -30.81
N ALA A 512 6.66 22.66 -30.42
CA ALA A 512 7.05 22.40 -29.04
C ALA A 512 8.40 23.08 -28.73
N LYS A 513 8.64 23.40 -27.45
CA LYS A 513 9.95 23.88 -26.99
C LYS A 513 10.77 22.70 -26.50
N ASN A 514 12.00 22.56 -26.98
CA ASN A 514 12.95 21.59 -26.43
C ASN A 514 13.60 22.16 -25.16
N ASP A 515 13.57 21.40 -24.06
CA ASP A 515 14.20 21.79 -22.79
C ASP A 515 15.74 21.64 -22.78
N ALA A 516 16.34 21.14 -23.86
CA ALA A 516 17.74 20.71 -23.88
C ALA A 516 18.75 21.78 -24.35
N ASP A 517 18.33 22.83 -25.06
CA ASP A 517 19.24 23.90 -25.53
C ASP A 517 18.56 25.27 -25.42
N ARG A 518 19.21 26.20 -24.72
CA ARG A 518 18.67 27.55 -24.47
C ARG A 518 18.85 28.52 -25.65
N ASP A 519 19.50 28.11 -26.74
CA ASP A 519 19.62 28.94 -27.93
C ASP A 519 19.39 28.10 -29.20
N GLN A 520 18.23 28.33 -29.82
CA GLN A 520 17.74 27.87 -31.14
C GLN A 520 17.14 26.45 -31.25
N GLY A 521 15.81 26.41 -31.43
CA GLY A 521 15.12 25.32 -32.12
C GLY A 521 13.73 24.98 -31.56
N LEU A 522 12.67 25.57 -32.11
CA LEU A 522 11.30 25.06 -31.92
C LEU A 522 11.19 23.69 -32.61
N SER A 523 10.75 22.66 -31.90
CA SER A 523 10.55 21.33 -32.48
C SER A 523 9.21 21.26 -33.22
N HIS A 524 9.28 20.87 -34.50
CA HIS A 524 8.13 20.79 -35.38
C HIS A 524 7.56 19.36 -35.38
N ILE A 525 6.35 19.19 -34.84
CA ILE A 525 5.70 17.90 -34.65
C ILE A 525 4.56 17.76 -35.67
N LYS A 526 4.64 16.75 -36.54
CA LYS A 526 3.54 16.38 -37.46
C LYS A 526 2.82 15.16 -36.91
N VAL A 527 1.50 15.28 -36.73
CA VAL A 527 0.64 14.19 -36.24
C VAL A 527 -0.37 13.85 -37.33
N HIS A 528 -0.37 12.59 -37.77
CA HIS A 528 -1.35 12.08 -38.71
C HIS A 528 -2.41 11.25 -37.97
N LEU A 529 -3.66 11.71 -37.98
CA LEU A 529 -4.79 11.03 -37.34
C LEU A 529 -5.61 10.30 -38.39
N ALA A 530 -5.63 8.98 -38.33
CA ALA A 530 -6.41 8.13 -39.25
C ALA A 530 -7.16 6.98 -38.54
N SER A 531 -7.04 6.87 -37.20
CA SER A 531 -7.69 5.79 -36.45
C SER A 531 -9.13 6.16 -36.05
N PRO A 532 -10.07 5.19 -36.08
CA PRO A 532 -11.43 5.37 -35.56
C PRO A 532 -11.53 5.21 -34.03
N SER A 533 -10.41 4.97 -33.33
CA SER A 533 -10.36 4.76 -31.88
C SER A 533 -9.77 5.97 -31.15
N ILE A 534 -10.51 6.49 -30.15
CA ILE A 534 -10.04 7.59 -29.28
C ILE A 534 -8.72 7.19 -28.58
N ARG A 535 -8.59 5.94 -28.14
CA ARG A 535 -7.35 5.45 -27.49
C ARG A 535 -6.17 5.54 -28.44
N ASP A 536 -6.35 5.12 -29.68
CA ASP A 536 -5.30 5.13 -30.69
C ASP A 536 -4.96 6.55 -31.12
N THR A 537 -5.94 7.46 -31.22
CA THR A 537 -5.73 8.89 -31.45
C THR A 537 -4.84 9.48 -30.37
N VAL A 538 -5.14 9.21 -29.10
CA VAL A 538 -4.35 9.69 -27.97
C VAL A 538 -2.94 9.07 -27.96
N THR A 539 -2.82 7.76 -28.19
CA THR A 539 -1.52 7.08 -28.27
C THR A 539 -0.67 7.63 -29.41
N THR A 540 -1.27 7.87 -30.58
CA THR A 540 -0.58 8.45 -31.75
C THR A 540 -0.06 9.85 -31.43
N VAL A 541 -0.88 10.70 -30.80
CA VAL A 541 -0.47 12.06 -30.40
C VAL A 541 0.70 12.02 -29.41
N LEU A 542 0.62 11.19 -28.36
CA LEU A 542 1.69 11.10 -27.35
C LEU A 542 2.98 10.51 -27.91
N THR A 543 2.90 9.47 -28.75
CA THR A 543 4.07 8.87 -29.40
C THR A 543 4.73 9.83 -30.40
N SER A 544 3.95 10.59 -31.17
CA SER A 544 4.49 11.61 -32.08
C SER A 544 5.25 12.72 -31.35
N CYS A 545 4.96 12.94 -30.07
CA CYS A 545 5.65 13.91 -29.22
C CYS A 545 6.73 13.28 -28.32
N GLN A 546 7.01 11.99 -28.46
CA GLN A 546 7.94 11.23 -27.60
C GLN A 546 7.57 11.30 -26.09
N LEU A 547 6.27 11.43 -25.79
CA LEU A 547 5.76 11.55 -24.43
C LEU A 547 5.40 10.19 -23.83
N PRO A 548 5.49 10.02 -22.50
CA PRO A 548 5.20 8.75 -21.84
C PRO A 548 3.74 8.31 -22.03
N LEU A 549 3.53 7.02 -22.26
CA LEU A 549 2.20 6.38 -22.36
C LEU A 549 1.71 5.82 -21.02
N ASP A 550 2.40 6.13 -19.91
CA ASP A 550 2.24 5.49 -18.60
C ASP A 550 0.79 5.51 -18.10
N TYR A 551 0.07 6.62 -18.30
CA TYR A 551 -1.34 6.73 -17.91
C TYR A 551 -2.28 5.85 -18.76
N ILE A 552 -2.01 5.68 -20.06
CA ILE A 552 -2.82 4.83 -20.95
C ILE A 552 -2.47 3.35 -20.73
N ASN A 553 -1.22 3.06 -20.39
CA ASN A 553 -0.74 1.72 -20.12
C ASN A 553 -1.20 1.21 -18.75
N THR A 554 -1.27 2.08 -17.74
CA THR A 554 -1.87 1.75 -16.42
C THR A 554 -3.37 1.46 -16.50
N ILE A 555 -4.09 2.03 -17.47
CA ILE A 555 -5.47 1.65 -17.78
C ILE A 555 -5.55 0.23 -18.41
N SER A 556 -4.46 -0.28 -19.00
CA SER A 556 -4.39 -1.62 -19.61
C SER A 556 -3.72 -2.71 -18.76
N GLU A 557 -2.87 -2.36 -17.81
CA GLU A 557 -2.11 -3.32 -17.01
C GLU A 557 -2.52 -3.28 -15.53
N VAL A 558 -3.47 -4.15 -15.18
CA VAL A 558 -3.41 -4.82 -13.87
C VAL A 558 -3.48 -6.33 -14.09
N PRO A 559 -2.34 -7.02 -14.24
CA PRO A 559 -2.26 -8.43 -13.96
C PRO A 559 -2.32 -8.63 -12.44
N THR A 560 -3.26 -9.46 -12.02
CA THR A 560 -3.32 -9.98 -10.66
C THR A 560 -2.10 -10.87 -10.40
N SER A 561 -1.57 -10.74 -9.18
CA SER A 561 -0.49 -11.55 -8.56
C SER A 561 0.96 -11.13 -8.90
N SER A 562 1.56 -10.36 -8.00
CA SER A 562 2.96 -10.55 -7.62
C SER A 562 3.00 -10.80 -6.11
N LYS A 563 3.58 -11.94 -5.74
CA LYS A 563 3.92 -12.28 -4.36
C LYS A 563 5.12 -11.43 -3.96
N THR A 564 4.88 -10.27 -3.36
CA THR A 564 5.85 -9.67 -2.43
C THR A 564 5.51 -10.20 -1.05
N LYS A 565 6.43 -10.92 -0.42
CA LYS A 565 6.38 -11.16 1.03
C LYS A 565 6.56 -9.80 1.69
N VAL A 566 5.45 -9.11 1.92
CA VAL A 566 5.36 -8.01 2.86
C VAL A 566 5.34 -8.65 4.23
N HIS A 567 6.42 -8.48 4.99
CA HIS A 567 6.31 -8.63 6.44
C HIS A 567 5.36 -7.54 6.92
N HIS A 568 4.14 -7.92 7.26
CA HIS A 568 3.26 -7.07 8.04
C HIS A 568 3.91 -6.90 9.42
N GLY A 569 4.57 -5.76 9.62
CA GLY A 569 4.65 -5.18 10.95
C GLY A 569 3.24 -4.79 11.42
N PRO A 570 2.98 -4.72 12.73
CA PRO A 570 1.66 -4.42 13.25
C PRO A 570 1.14 -3.05 12.74
N ASP A 571 -0.14 -3.02 12.40
CA ASP A 571 -0.86 -1.86 11.87
C ASP A 571 -0.94 -0.76 12.95
N PHE A 572 -0.37 0.42 12.64
CA PHE A 572 -0.25 1.57 13.54
C PHE A 572 -1.58 2.30 13.82
N ARG A 573 -2.71 1.78 13.34
CA ARG A 573 -4.05 2.37 13.54
C ARG A 573 -4.73 1.95 14.85
N ASP A 574 -4.30 0.87 15.49
CA ASP A 574 -4.95 0.35 16.71
C ASP A 574 -4.48 1.02 18.02
N ILE A 575 -3.51 1.94 17.97
CA ILE A 575 -2.93 2.57 19.16
C ILE A 575 -3.66 3.87 19.59
N PHE A 576 -4.42 4.52 18.70
CA PHE A 576 -4.95 5.88 18.94
C PHE A 576 -6.45 6.00 19.24
N ALA A 577 -7.21 4.90 19.28
CA ALA A 577 -8.62 4.94 19.65
C ALA A 577 -8.79 4.46 21.10
N GLY A 578 -8.70 5.39 22.06
CA GLY A 578 -8.94 5.15 23.49
C GLY A 578 -10.35 4.61 23.80
N ARG A 579 -10.60 3.34 23.50
CA ARG A 579 -11.73 2.55 24.00
C ARG A 579 -11.15 1.41 24.82
N LYS A 580 -11.58 1.35 26.09
CA LYS A 580 -11.36 0.23 27.00
C LYS A 580 -11.66 -1.09 26.29
N GLY A 581 -10.67 -1.96 26.15
CA GLY A 581 -10.83 -3.29 25.54
C GLY A 581 -9.60 -3.77 24.77
N GLY A 582 -8.42 -3.74 25.39
CA GLY A 582 -7.15 -4.14 24.77
C GLY A 582 -6.29 -4.99 25.71
N GLU A 583 -6.88 -5.94 26.44
CA GLU A 583 -6.14 -6.84 27.35
C GLU A 583 -5.68 -8.16 26.68
N ALA A 584 -5.91 -8.37 25.38
CA ALA A 584 -5.74 -9.71 24.80
C ALA A 584 -4.59 -9.89 23.79
N PHE A 585 -3.68 -8.91 23.61
CA PHE A 585 -2.58 -9.04 22.61
C PHE A 585 -1.15 -8.94 23.15
N TYR A 586 -0.99 -8.87 24.46
CA TYR A 586 0.26 -9.28 25.09
C TYR A 586 0.02 -10.67 25.64
N ARG A 587 0.93 -11.60 25.31
CA ARG A 587 1.04 -12.92 25.92
C ARG A 587 0.65 -12.77 27.39
N LYS A 588 -0.24 -13.63 27.90
CA LYS A 588 -0.56 -13.76 29.32
C LYS A 588 0.76 -14.08 30.02
N VAL A 589 1.50 -13.02 30.32
CA VAL A 589 2.78 -13.05 31.00
C VAL A 589 2.36 -13.13 32.44
N GLU A 590 2.58 -14.30 33.04
CA GLU A 590 2.64 -14.44 34.48
C GLU A 590 3.35 -13.21 35.05
N LYS A 591 2.74 -12.56 36.05
CA LYS A 591 3.23 -11.37 36.74
C LYS A 591 4.77 -11.34 36.78
N LEU A 592 5.37 -10.65 35.81
CA LEU A 592 6.82 -10.62 35.65
C LEU A 592 7.33 -9.49 36.54
N ASN A 593 7.91 -9.86 37.68
CA ASN A 593 8.60 -8.92 38.56
C ASN A 593 9.75 -8.26 37.77
N LEU A 594 9.82 -6.92 37.77
CA LEU A 594 10.81 -6.12 37.04
C LEU A 594 12.25 -6.64 37.30
N LEU A 595 12.56 -6.99 38.54
CA LEU A 595 13.87 -7.49 38.95
C LEU A 595 14.23 -8.80 38.23
N SER A 596 13.29 -9.74 38.15
CA SER A 596 13.47 -11.02 37.46
C SER A 596 13.68 -10.83 35.95
N TRP A 597 12.98 -9.86 35.37
CA TRP A 597 13.06 -9.55 33.95
C TRP A 597 14.39 -8.89 33.60
N ILE A 598 14.84 -7.90 34.40
CA ILE A 598 16.14 -7.23 34.23
C ILE A 598 17.29 -8.23 34.37
N LYS A 599 17.25 -9.10 35.39
CA LYS A 599 18.27 -10.14 35.61
C LYS A 599 18.46 -11.05 34.40
N THR A 600 17.34 -11.43 33.77
CA THR A 600 17.35 -12.33 32.60
C THR A 600 17.80 -11.61 31.33
N ASN A 601 17.37 -10.35 31.13
CA ASN A 601 17.49 -9.66 29.86
C ASN A 601 18.69 -8.71 29.76
N SER A 602 19.30 -8.31 30.88
CA SER A 602 20.54 -7.51 30.90
C SER A 602 21.70 -8.20 30.17
N LYS A 603 21.88 -9.51 30.37
CA LYS A 603 22.90 -10.31 29.66
C LYS A 603 22.65 -10.36 28.15
N ILE A 604 21.38 -10.49 27.75
CA ILE A 604 20.97 -10.51 26.34
C ILE A 604 21.21 -9.14 25.69
N SER A 605 20.84 -8.06 26.38
CA SER A 605 21.10 -6.68 25.95
C SER A 605 22.59 -6.41 25.72
N ARG A 606 23.46 -6.83 26.64
CA ARG A 606 24.93 -6.67 26.49
C ARG A 606 25.48 -7.48 25.33
N LYS A 607 25.03 -8.73 25.15
CA LYS A 607 25.44 -9.58 24.02
C LYS A 607 25.01 -8.98 22.68
N LYS A 608 23.74 -8.56 22.55
CA LYS A 608 23.21 -7.90 21.35
C LYS A 608 23.87 -6.55 21.09
N SER A 609 24.16 -5.76 22.12
CA SER A 609 24.93 -4.52 22.01
C SER A 609 26.35 -4.78 21.51
N GLN A 610 27.00 -5.86 21.95
CA GLN A 610 28.32 -6.27 21.48
C GLN A 610 28.28 -6.75 20.03
N GLU A 611 27.31 -7.58 19.66
CA GLU A 611 27.09 -8.02 18.26
C GLU A 611 26.75 -6.85 17.32
N SER A 612 26.08 -5.81 17.83
CA SER A 612 25.78 -4.59 17.10
C SER A 612 26.98 -3.63 16.96
N ARG A 613 28.06 -3.80 17.75
CA ARG A 613 29.27 -2.95 17.65
C ARG A 613 30.02 -3.20 16.34
N ASP A 614 30.01 -4.42 15.82
CA ASP A 614 30.67 -4.75 14.55
C ASP A 614 29.93 -4.11 13.36
N TYR A 615 28.59 -4.14 13.36
CA TYR A 615 27.78 -3.41 12.36
C TYR A 615 27.93 -1.88 12.48
N SER A 616 28.10 -1.35 13.69
CA SER A 616 28.36 0.08 13.88
C SER A 616 29.74 0.52 13.36
N LYS A 617 30.73 -0.38 13.31
CA LYS A 617 32.04 -0.10 12.69
C LYS A 617 31.90 0.01 11.17
N ASP A 618 31.25 -0.97 10.52
CA ASP A 618 31.01 -0.95 9.07
C ASP A 618 30.22 0.29 8.65
N VAL A 619 29.18 0.64 9.42
CA VAL A 619 28.38 1.85 9.21
C VAL A 619 29.24 3.11 9.34
N LYS A 620 30.09 3.21 10.36
CA LYS A 620 30.99 4.36 10.56
C LYS A 620 32.03 4.46 9.45
N GLU A 621 32.56 3.32 9.00
CA GLU A 621 33.56 3.25 7.93
C GLU A 621 32.97 3.66 6.57
N ILE A 622 31.83 3.08 6.17
CA ILE A 622 31.12 3.45 4.94
C ILE A 622 30.67 4.92 5.00
N THR A 623 30.18 5.38 6.15
CA THR A 623 29.82 6.80 6.34
C THR A 623 31.03 7.71 6.24
N GLY A 624 32.19 7.32 6.78
CA GLY A 624 33.46 8.05 6.66
C GLY A 624 33.90 8.19 5.20
N ARG A 625 33.94 7.07 4.47
CA ARG A 625 34.28 7.04 3.03
C ARG A 625 33.31 7.91 2.20
N LEU A 626 32.01 7.84 2.47
CA LEU A 626 31.01 8.70 1.84
C LEU A 626 31.19 10.19 2.18
N LYS A 627 31.52 10.53 3.43
CA LYS A 627 31.82 11.90 3.84
C LYS A 627 33.04 12.45 3.11
N GLU A 628 34.09 11.67 2.94
CA GLU A 628 35.29 12.09 2.21
C GLU A 628 35.05 12.19 0.70
N MET A 629 34.38 11.21 0.11
CA MET A 629 34.14 11.13 -1.34
C MET A 629 33.13 12.20 -1.83
N VAL A 630 32.07 12.43 -1.06
CA VAL A 630 30.92 13.26 -1.46
C VAL A 630 30.88 14.60 -0.71
N GLY A 631 31.52 14.71 0.46
CA GLY A 631 31.52 15.91 1.29
C GLY A 631 30.23 16.15 2.07
N VAL A 632 29.45 15.11 2.37
CA VAL A 632 28.22 15.22 3.18
C VAL A 632 28.54 15.57 4.64
N ARG A 633 27.68 16.38 5.29
CA ARG A 633 27.87 16.84 6.68
C ARG A 633 27.51 15.75 7.70
N ALA A 634 26.38 15.08 7.51
CA ALA A 634 25.95 13.95 8.34
C ALA A 634 25.11 12.95 7.51
N ILE A 635 25.13 11.68 7.92
CA ILE A 635 24.27 10.64 7.34
C ILE A 635 23.55 9.93 8.49
N GLY A 636 22.23 9.80 8.39
CA GLY A 636 21.37 9.19 9.40
C GLY A 636 20.23 8.38 8.80
N TRP A 637 19.37 7.84 9.66
CA TRP A 637 18.18 7.08 9.27
C TRP A 637 17.06 7.21 10.29
N HIS A 638 15.83 6.88 9.88
CA HIS A 638 14.66 6.91 10.75
C HIS A 638 14.59 5.70 11.69
N THR A 639 14.13 5.91 12.93
CA THR A 639 14.20 4.98 14.09
C THR A 639 13.52 3.63 13.89
N ASN A 640 12.68 3.47 12.87
CA ASN A 640 11.98 2.21 12.58
C ASN A 640 12.78 1.23 11.71
N TRP A 641 14.02 1.56 11.30
CA TRP A 641 14.87 0.66 10.51
C TRP A 641 15.97 0.03 11.37
N GLY A 642 16.09 -1.30 11.28
CA GLY A 642 17.21 -2.02 11.89
C GLY A 642 18.55 -1.72 11.19
N PRO A 643 19.69 -1.86 11.90
CA PRO A 643 21.02 -1.51 11.39
C PRO A 643 21.34 -2.15 10.03
N ARG A 644 20.92 -3.40 9.80
CA ARG A 644 21.12 -4.13 8.54
C ARG A 644 20.49 -3.45 7.32
N ARG A 645 19.29 -2.90 7.48
CA ARG A 645 18.59 -2.19 6.40
C ARG A 645 19.29 -0.88 6.08
N PHE A 646 19.77 -0.19 7.11
CA PHE A 646 20.55 1.03 6.96
C PHE A 646 21.89 0.77 6.26
N THR A 647 22.64 -0.27 6.66
CA THR A 647 23.89 -0.65 6.00
C THR A 647 23.68 -0.93 4.51
N ALA A 648 22.63 -1.66 4.13
CA ALA A 648 22.33 -1.92 2.72
C ALA A 648 22.04 -0.64 1.91
N CYS A 649 21.38 0.34 2.53
CA CYS A 649 21.11 1.63 1.90
C CYS A 649 22.38 2.49 1.77
N LEU A 650 23.24 2.49 2.80
CA LEU A 650 24.54 3.13 2.77
C LEU A 650 25.45 2.56 1.68
N THR A 651 25.56 1.23 1.58
CA THR A 651 26.35 0.56 0.54
C THR A 651 25.83 0.88 -0.87
N SER A 652 24.51 1.06 -1.01
CA SER A 652 23.92 1.46 -2.29
C SER A 652 24.29 2.90 -2.64
N LEU A 653 24.26 3.82 -1.68
CA LEU A 653 24.69 5.21 -1.87
C LEU A 653 26.19 5.31 -2.16
N GLU A 654 27.01 4.49 -1.50
CA GLU A 654 28.45 4.36 -1.77
C GLU A 654 28.71 3.97 -3.23
N LYS A 655 28.08 2.89 -3.71
CA LYS A 655 28.20 2.46 -5.11
C LYS A 655 27.73 3.51 -6.11
N VAL A 656 26.66 4.25 -5.81
CA VAL A 656 26.18 5.31 -6.68
C VAL A 656 27.17 6.49 -6.70
N SER A 657 27.78 6.79 -5.56
CA SER A 657 28.81 7.83 -5.42
C SER A 657 30.10 7.46 -6.15
N GLU A 658 30.49 6.19 -6.14
CA GLU A 658 31.63 5.67 -6.92
C GLU A 658 31.39 5.73 -8.43
N ASN A 659 30.19 5.37 -8.88
CA ASN A 659 29.85 5.36 -10.30
C ASN A 659 29.59 6.76 -10.88
N HIS A 660 29.12 7.71 -10.05
CA HIS A 660 28.75 9.06 -10.49
C HIS A 660 29.21 10.18 -9.51
N PRO A 661 30.52 10.29 -9.21
CA PRO A 661 31.03 11.14 -8.13
C PRO A 661 30.75 12.63 -8.36
N ILE A 662 30.83 13.11 -9.60
CA ILE A 662 30.60 14.53 -9.94
C ILE A 662 29.13 14.92 -9.68
N VAL A 663 28.20 14.06 -10.10
CA VAL A 663 26.75 14.31 -9.94
C VAL A 663 26.38 14.24 -8.47
N VAL A 664 26.83 13.20 -7.77
CA VAL A 664 26.48 12.99 -6.37
C VAL A 664 27.09 14.08 -5.48
N LYS A 665 28.35 14.45 -5.70
CA LYS A 665 29.01 15.57 -5.00
C LYS A 665 28.32 16.90 -5.27
N LYS A 666 27.91 17.19 -6.52
CA LYS A 666 27.15 18.39 -6.86
C LYS A 666 25.85 18.55 -6.05
N PHE A 667 25.17 17.45 -5.71
CA PHE A 667 23.86 17.50 -5.04
C PHE A 667 23.90 17.28 -3.52
N LEU A 668 24.93 16.59 -3.00
CA LEU A 668 24.99 16.17 -1.60
C LEU A 668 26.11 16.87 -0.78
N PHE A 669 27.07 17.56 -1.42
CA PHE A 669 28.14 18.25 -0.71
C PHE A 669 27.60 19.27 0.31
N GLY A 670 28.11 19.23 1.55
CA GLY A 670 27.71 20.09 2.66
C GLY A 670 26.37 19.75 3.32
N ARG A 671 25.68 18.68 2.90
CA ARG A 671 24.28 18.38 3.29
C ARG A 671 24.19 17.24 4.31
N ASN A 672 23.11 17.20 5.09
CA ASN A 672 22.72 16.04 5.88
C ASN A 672 21.83 15.10 5.04
N VAL A 673 22.09 13.79 5.08
CA VAL A 673 21.34 12.77 4.31
C VAL A 673 20.65 11.85 5.30
N VAL A 674 19.33 11.71 5.23
CA VAL A 674 18.57 10.78 6.09
C VAL A 674 17.82 9.79 5.23
N PHE A 675 18.02 8.50 5.50
CA PHE A 675 17.30 7.43 4.81
C PHE A 675 15.91 7.21 5.44
N THR A 676 14.88 7.20 4.59
CA THR A 676 13.46 7.18 4.98
C THR A 676 12.65 6.36 3.98
N ASP A 677 11.39 6.06 4.32
CA ASP A 677 10.42 5.37 3.46
C ASP A 677 9.80 6.27 2.37
N ARG A 678 10.06 7.58 2.42
CA ARG A 678 9.62 8.58 1.43
C ARG A 678 10.79 9.37 0.85
N ASN A 679 10.64 9.77 -0.40
CA ASN A 679 11.56 10.68 -1.07
C ASN A 679 11.04 12.12 -0.90
N GLY A 680 11.91 13.08 -0.59
CA GLY A 680 11.55 14.48 -0.40
C GLY A 680 12.57 15.24 0.45
N VAL A 681 12.25 16.50 0.79
CA VAL A 681 13.06 17.30 1.73
C VAL A 681 12.31 17.51 3.03
N SER A 682 12.91 17.08 4.13
CA SER A 682 12.37 17.28 5.47
C SER A 682 12.40 18.76 5.87
N LEU A 683 11.56 19.14 6.84
CA LEU A 683 11.63 20.45 7.50
C LEU A 683 12.97 20.76 8.19
N SER A 684 13.78 19.74 8.48
CA SER A 684 15.13 19.86 9.04
C SER A 684 16.22 20.10 7.98
N GLY A 685 15.88 20.04 6.69
CA GLY A 685 16.82 20.28 5.58
C GLY A 685 17.66 19.07 5.15
N GLU A 686 17.19 17.85 5.44
CA GLU A 686 17.93 16.61 5.17
C GLU A 686 17.42 15.97 3.87
N ARG A 687 18.32 15.64 2.92
CA ARG A 687 17.96 15.34 1.51
C ARG A 687 18.07 13.86 1.12
N LEU A 688 17.14 13.39 0.28
CA LEU A 688 17.36 12.38 -0.76
C LEU A 688 16.71 12.83 -2.09
N THR A 689 17.56 13.00 -3.11
CA THR A 689 17.31 13.11 -4.56
C THR A 689 16.16 14.00 -5.07
N SER A 690 16.51 15.24 -5.48
CA SER A 690 16.07 15.96 -6.71
C SER A 690 15.66 17.46 -6.53
N VAL A 691 16.19 18.31 -7.42
CA VAL A 691 15.82 19.69 -7.85
C VAL A 691 16.08 20.94 -6.94
N PRO A 692 16.78 21.99 -7.46
CA PRO A 692 16.91 23.33 -6.87
C PRO A 692 15.60 24.04 -6.46
N ALA A 693 14.45 23.63 -6.99
CA ALA A 693 13.13 24.18 -6.66
C ALA A 693 12.79 24.06 -5.16
N TYR A 694 13.34 23.06 -4.48
CA TYR A 694 13.09 22.82 -3.06
C TYR A 694 13.97 23.65 -2.11
N ASP A 695 15.15 24.11 -2.55
CA ASP A 695 15.97 25.03 -1.74
C ASP A 695 15.24 26.37 -1.57
N ALA A 696 14.61 26.86 -2.64
CA ALA A 696 13.76 28.04 -2.58
C ALA A 696 12.57 27.87 -1.63
N VAL A 697 12.00 26.67 -1.47
CA VAL A 697 10.93 26.41 -0.49
C VAL A 697 11.47 26.56 0.93
N ILE A 698 12.59 25.89 1.24
CA ILE A 698 13.19 25.90 2.57
C ILE A 698 13.66 27.29 2.99
N GLU A 699 14.24 28.06 2.06
CA GLU A 699 14.63 29.46 2.30
C GLU A 699 13.41 30.36 2.55
N ARG A 700 12.26 30.08 1.93
CA ARG A 700 11.02 30.84 2.12
C ARG A 700 10.29 30.51 3.41
N LEU A 701 10.42 29.29 3.94
CA LEU A 701 9.68 28.84 5.13
C LEU A 701 9.91 29.75 6.36
N PRO A 702 11.16 30.10 6.77
CA PRO A 702 11.38 31.01 7.90
C PRO A 702 10.72 32.38 7.71
N TYR A 703 10.77 32.93 6.49
CA TYR A 703 10.10 34.19 6.16
C TYR A 703 8.57 34.07 6.29
N MET A 704 8.00 32.96 5.84
CA MET A 704 6.57 32.70 5.98
C MET A 704 6.13 32.52 7.44
N GLU A 705 6.94 31.83 8.25
CA GLU A 705 6.72 31.67 9.69
C GLU A 705 6.80 33.02 10.41
N GLN A 706 7.80 33.84 10.07
CA GLN A 706 7.98 35.18 10.63
C GLN A 706 6.84 36.13 10.23
N GLU A 707 6.38 36.06 8.98
CA GLU A 707 5.25 36.86 8.50
C GLU A 707 3.95 36.43 9.19
N LEU A 708 3.73 35.13 9.40
CA LEU A 708 2.56 34.63 10.13
C LEU A 708 2.62 35.06 11.61
N SER A 709 3.80 34.93 12.23
CA SER A 709 4.06 35.42 13.59
C SER A 709 3.72 36.90 13.72
N ARG A 710 4.20 37.74 12.78
CA ARG A 710 3.92 39.18 12.76
C ARG A 710 2.45 39.50 12.56
N LEU A 711 1.75 38.77 11.69
CA LEU A 711 0.31 38.93 11.47
C LEU A 711 -0.52 38.61 12.71
N LEU A 712 -0.01 37.75 13.60
CA LEU A 712 -0.63 37.32 14.86
C LEU A 712 0.15 37.86 16.08
N CYS A 713 0.50 39.15 16.06
CA CYS A 713 1.09 39.87 17.20
C CYS A 713 2.29 39.15 17.85
N HIS A 714 3.23 38.67 17.01
CA HIS A 714 4.49 38.02 17.39
C HIS A 714 4.39 36.64 18.04
N ILE A 715 3.25 35.94 17.90
CA ILE A 715 3.13 34.55 18.38
C ILE A 715 4.22 33.63 17.79
N LYS A 716 4.79 32.74 18.60
CA LYS A 716 5.87 31.84 18.15
C LYS A 716 5.30 30.69 17.32
N ILE A 717 5.68 30.60 16.05
CA ILE A 717 5.31 29.47 15.20
C ILE A 717 6.25 28.30 15.48
N ARG A 718 5.68 27.19 15.94
CA ARG A 718 6.39 25.93 16.21
C ARG A 718 6.06 24.90 15.13
N ARG A 719 7.10 24.24 14.64
CA ARG A 719 6.95 23.04 13.80
C ARG A 719 6.66 21.86 14.71
N ARG A 720 5.65 21.05 14.39
CA ARG A 720 5.31 19.88 15.22
C ARG A 720 6.38 18.80 15.07
N GLU A 721 6.91 18.34 16.18
CA GLU A 721 7.71 17.11 16.23
C GLU A 721 6.76 15.92 16.03
N ARG A 722 6.88 15.22 14.90
CA ARG A 722 6.05 14.07 14.53
C ARG A 722 6.91 12.82 14.38
N HIS A 723 6.29 11.66 14.57
CA HIS A 723 6.93 10.36 14.34
C HIS A 723 7.33 10.15 12.87
N HIS A 724 6.70 10.85 11.93
CA HIS A 724 7.00 10.80 10.50
C HIS A 724 7.57 12.13 10.00
N ILE A 725 8.46 12.03 9.02
CA ILE A 725 9.05 13.19 8.36
C ILE A 725 7.95 13.97 7.64
N VAL A 726 7.82 15.25 8.00
CA VAL A 726 6.94 16.20 7.30
C VAL A 726 7.74 16.84 6.18
N MET A 727 7.20 16.80 4.96
CA MET A 727 7.87 17.38 3.80
C MET A 727 7.73 18.90 3.80
N ALA A 728 8.79 19.60 3.40
CA ALA A 728 8.83 21.07 3.38
C ALA A 728 7.75 21.68 2.48
N GLU A 729 7.46 21.06 1.33
CA GLU A 729 6.41 21.49 0.40
C GLU A 729 4.99 21.36 1.02
N GLU A 730 4.73 20.30 1.78
CA GLU A 730 3.46 20.10 2.45
C GLU A 730 3.25 21.21 3.49
N TYR A 731 4.28 21.50 4.28
CA TYR A 731 4.22 22.56 5.28
C TYR A 731 4.12 23.96 4.67
N GLU A 732 4.79 24.23 3.53
CA GLU A 732 4.63 25.48 2.78
C GLU A 732 3.17 25.70 2.36
N VAL A 733 2.51 24.65 1.86
CA VAL A 733 1.08 24.71 1.51
C VAL A 733 0.21 24.99 2.74
N LEU A 734 0.51 24.39 3.89
CA LEU A 734 -0.22 24.64 5.12
C LEU A 734 -0.03 26.10 5.60
N LEU A 735 1.21 26.58 5.65
CA LEU A 735 1.53 27.96 6.02
C LEU A 735 0.86 28.96 5.07
N ASN A 736 0.90 28.74 3.75
CA ASN A 736 0.26 29.61 2.78
C ASN A 736 -1.26 29.74 3.00
N LYS A 737 -1.94 28.63 3.30
CA LYS A 737 -3.38 28.64 3.59
C LYS A 737 -3.71 29.47 4.83
N ILE A 738 -2.95 29.29 5.90
CA ILE A 738 -3.16 30.05 7.14
C ILE A 738 -2.76 31.51 6.99
N LEU A 739 -1.64 31.81 6.33
CA LEU A 739 -1.22 33.17 6.01
C LEU A 739 -2.31 33.93 5.25
N ASN A 740 -2.88 33.33 4.19
CA ASN A 740 -3.96 33.94 3.43
C ASN A 740 -5.22 34.15 4.28
N THR A 741 -5.52 33.21 5.17
CA THR A 741 -6.66 33.30 6.10
C THR A 741 -6.46 34.44 7.11
N MET A 742 -5.26 34.59 7.67
CA MET A 742 -4.92 35.65 8.62
C MET A 742 -4.85 37.02 7.96
N ARG A 743 -4.29 37.12 6.74
CA ARG A 743 -4.28 38.37 5.95
C ARG A 743 -5.69 38.93 5.74
N ARG A 744 -6.66 38.06 5.42
CA ARG A 744 -8.07 38.45 5.27
C ARG A 744 -8.76 38.88 6.57
N ASN A 745 -8.21 38.48 7.71
CA ASN A 745 -8.77 38.76 9.04
C ASN A 745 -7.89 39.73 9.86
N GLN A 746 -6.95 40.44 9.21
CA GLN A 746 -5.95 41.25 9.90
C GLN A 746 -6.59 42.37 10.74
N ASP A 747 -7.69 42.97 10.27
CA ASP A 747 -8.40 44.02 11.02
C ASP A 747 -9.07 43.48 12.29
N LEU A 748 -9.51 42.22 12.27
CA LEU A 748 -10.04 41.54 13.45
C LEU A 748 -8.90 41.24 14.44
N VAL A 749 -7.75 40.75 13.97
CA VAL A 749 -6.56 40.54 14.81
C VAL A 749 -6.16 41.85 15.48
N ARG A 750 -6.01 42.93 14.70
CA ARG A 750 -5.66 44.26 15.22
C ARG A 750 -6.68 44.74 16.24
N ARG A 751 -7.98 44.49 16.06
CA ARG A 751 -9.04 44.90 16.99
C ARG A 751 -9.02 44.11 18.29
N MET A 752 -8.83 42.80 18.21
CA MET A 752 -8.88 41.89 19.35
C MET A 752 -7.62 41.94 20.20
N PHE A 753 -6.46 42.24 19.60
CA PHE A 753 -5.15 42.26 20.26
C PHE A 753 -4.46 43.63 20.21
N ARG A 754 -5.23 44.75 20.24
CA ARG A 754 -4.74 46.14 20.07
C ARG A 754 -3.52 46.52 20.93
N SER A 755 -3.32 45.86 22.06
CA SER A 755 -2.23 46.08 23.02
C SER A 755 -1.57 44.79 23.50
N GLY A 756 -1.90 43.64 22.89
CA GLY A 756 -1.46 42.32 23.34
C GLY A 756 -0.24 41.82 22.57
N ASP A 757 0.87 41.60 23.27
CA ASP A 757 2.01 40.83 22.75
C ASP A 757 1.78 39.33 22.98
N LEU A 758 1.75 38.55 21.90
CA LEU A 758 1.59 37.10 21.95
C LEU A 758 2.93 36.36 21.86
N SER A 759 4.07 37.05 21.97
CA SER A 759 5.43 36.47 21.88
C SER A 759 5.72 35.36 22.89
N ARG A 760 4.94 35.29 23.96
CA ARG A 760 5.03 34.23 24.99
C ARG A 760 4.27 32.96 24.61
N LEU A 761 3.35 33.02 23.65
CA LEU A 761 2.52 31.91 23.23
C LEU A 761 3.12 31.17 22.03
N GLU A 762 2.74 29.91 21.89
CA GLU A 762 3.21 29.04 20.81
C GLU A 762 2.04 28.53 19.96
N MET A 763 2.22 28.51 18.64
CA MET A 763 1.23 28.04 17.68
C MET A 763 1.84 27.05 16.69
N VAL A 764 1.09 25.98 16.40
CA VAL A 764 1.45 24.93 15.47
C VAL A 764 0.37 24.86 14.38
N VAL A 765 0.79 24.94 13.12
CA VAL A 765 -0.10 24.85 11.96
C VAL A 765 -0.30 23.39 11.55
N GLU A 766 -1.56 23.01 11.35
CA GLU A 766 -1.98 21.61 11.21
C GLU A 766 -2.88 21.37 9.98
N GLY A 767 -2.91 20.12 9.52
CA GLY A 767 -3.73 19.70 8.36
C GLY A 767 -5.24 19.85 8.60
N SER A 768 -6.04 19.78 7.53
CA SER A 768 -7.50 20.04 7.57
C SER A 768 -8.31 19.12 8.48
N SER A 769 -7.75 17.98 8.90
CA SER A 769 -8.40 17.01 9.79
C SER A 769 -8.05 17.20 11.27
N ALA A 770 -7.17 18.13 11.62
CA ALA A 770 -6.81 18.40 13.01
C ALA A 770 -7.91 19.22 13.72
N PRO A 771 -8.05 19.08 15.06
CA PRO A 771 -8.98 19.91 15.82
C PRO A 771 -8.34 21.25 16.19
N LEU A 772 -9.15 22.30 16.32
CA LEU A 772 -8.75 23.58 16.90
C LEU A 772 -8.68 23.44 18.42
N THR A 773 -7.48 23.36 19.00
CA THR A 773 -7.30 23.03 20.43
C THR A 773 -6.07 23.69 21.05
N LEU A 774 -6.15 23.98 22.35
CA LEU A 774 -5.00 24.33 23.20
C LEU A 774 -4.48 23.06 23.88
N THR A 775 -3.22 22.71 23.64
CA THR A 775 -2.60 21.51 24.21
C THR A 775 -2.32 21.66 25.71
N ASN A 776 -2.00 20.54 26.37
CA ASN A 776 -1.51 20.55 27.75
C ASN A 776 -0.10 21.17 27.87
N LEU A 777 0.61 21.34 26.75
CA LEU A 777 1.90 22.02 26.67
C LEU A 777 1.76 23.55 26.48
N GLY A 778 0.54 24.08 26.48
CA GLY A 778 0.29 25.51 26.23
C GLY A 778 0.42 25.93 24.76
N GLN A 779 0.39 24.98 23.82
CA GLN A 779 0.51 25.26 22.38
C GLN A 779 -0.85 25.27 21.67
N TYR A 780 -1.05 26.20 20.75
CA TYR A 780 -2.23 26.25 19.89
C TYR A 780 -2.07 25.33 18.68
N LEU A 781 -2.93 24.31 18.55
CA LEU A 781 -3.05 23.51 17.32
C LEU A 781 -4.10 24.14 16.42
N ILE A 782 -3.68 24.67 15.26
CA ILE A 782 -4.54 25.41 14.35
C ILE A 782 -4.70 24.67 13.02
N PRO A 783 -5.90 24.15 12.69
CA PRO A 783 -6.16 23.48 11.42
C PRO A 783 -6.27 24.49 10.27
N VAL A 784 -5.67 24.18 9.12
CA VAL A 784 -5.72 25.07 7.93
C VAL A 784 -7.10 25.25 7.30
N SER A 785 -8.09 24.44 7.69
CA SER A 785 -9.49 24.54 7.28
C SER A 785 -10.30 25.54 8.14
N MET A 786 -9.75 26.02 9.25
CA MET A 786 -10.50 26.85 10.18
C MET A 786 -10.63 28.30 9.68
N PRO A 787 -11.83 28.92 9.81
CA PRO A 787 -12.02 30.33 9.52
C PRO A 787 -11.15 31.21 10.43
N GLY A 788 -10.58 32.27 9.86
CA GLY A 788 -9.66 33.15 10.60
C GLY A 788 -10.29 33.83 11.82
N SER A 789 -11.58 34.15 11.75
CA SER A 789 -12.34 34.69 12.87
C SER A 789 -12.41 33.74 14.07
N MET A 790 -12.57 32.44 13.83
CA MET A 790 -12.60 31.43 14.90
C MET A 790 -11.22 31.23 15.53
N ILE A 791 -10.15 31.29 14.73
CA ILE A 791 -8.78 31.20 15.24
C ILE A 791 -8.49 32.38 16.18
N VAL A 792 -8.84 33.60 15.74
CA VAL A 792 -8.64 34.82 16.53
C VAL A 792 -9.45 34.81 17.82
N ASP A 793 -10.74 34.45 17.74
CA ASP A 793 -11.62 34.36 18.91
C ASP A 793 -11.14 33.29 19.92
N PHE A 794 -10.68 32.15 19.42
CA PHE A 794 -10.15 31.08 20.27
C PHE A 794 -8.90 31.52 21.03
N ILE A 795 -7.91 32.09 20.34
CA ILE A 795 -6.68 32.59 20.97
C ILE A 795 -7.00 33.67 22.01
N ALA A 796 -7.90 34.60 21.70
CA ALA A 796 -8.29 35.66 22.64
C ALA A 796 -8.94 35.12 23.92
N LYS A 797 -9.78 34.08 23.82
CA LYS A 797 -10.48 33.49 24.97
C LYS A 797 -9.60 32.62 25.85
N THR A 798 -8.58 31.97 25.28
CA THR A 798 -7.76 30.98 26.00
C THR A 798 -6.34 31.46 26.28
N GLN A 799 -6.02 32.73 26.03
CA GLN A 799 -4.69 33.31 26.18
C GLN A 799 -4.06 33.02 27.55
N GLN A 800 -4.73 33.43 28.64
CA GLN A 800 -4.21 33.26 30.00
C GLN A 800 -3.94 31.78 30.32
N GLN A 801 -4.88 30.90 29.93
CA GLN A 801 -4.74 29.45 30.14
C GLN A 801 -3.55 28.87 29.36
N ALA A 802 -3.23 29.40 28.19
CA ALA A 802 -2.08 28.96 27.41
C ALA A 802 -0.76 29.36 28.07
N GLU A 803 -0.68 30.58 28.62
CA GLU A 803 0.51 31.08 29.35
C GLU A 803 0.79 30.26 30.61
N GLU A 804 -0.24 29.97 31.40
CA GLU A 804 -0.14 29.12 32.61
C GLU A 804 0.37 27.72 32.24
N ARG A 805 -0.27 27.06 31.26
CA ARG A 805 0.13 25.71 30.82
C ARG A 805 1.55 25.66 30.25
N LEU A 806 1.97 26.70 29.53
CA LEU A 806 3.33 26.74 28.97
C LEU A 806 4.36 26.87 30.10
N LYS A 807 4.08 27.69 31.12
CA LYS A 807 4.94 27.83 32.30
C LYS A 807 5.06 26.50 33.06
N ASP A 808 3.94 25.81 33.27
CA ASP A 808 3.90 24.51 33.94
C ASP A 808 4.67 23.45 33.13
N ALA A 809 4.49 23.43 31.80
CA ALA A 809 5.18 22.49 30.92
C ALA A 809 6.71 22.70 30.92
N ILE A 810 7.18 23.95 30.94
CA ILE A 810 8.61 24.25 31.06
C ILE A 810 9.16 23.77 32.40
N SER A 811 8.44 24.05 33.50
CA SER A 811 8.84 23.61 34.83
C SER A 811 8.91 22.08 34.94
N LEU A 812 7.89 21.37 34.43
CA LEU A 812 7.86 19.92 34.43
C LEU A 812 8.98 19.31 33.60
N LYS A 813 9.34 19.93 32.47
CA LYS A 813 10.44 19.47 31.64
C LYS A 813 11.80 19.63 32.33
N MET A 814 12.02 20.74 33.04
CA MET A 814 13.26 20.93 33.83
C MET A 814 13.41 19.86 34.91
N ILE A 815 12.32 19.55 35.63
CA ILE A 815 12.29 18.48 36.63
C ILE A 815 12.54 17.11 35.99
N GLU A 816 11.88 16.83 34.86
CA GLU A 816 12.09 15.59 34.10
C GLU A 816 13.56 15.42 33.70
N ASP A 817 14.18 16.44 33.09
CA ASP A 817 15.57 16.38 32.64
C ASP A 817 16.55 16.18 33.83
N GLU A 818 16.31 16.85 34.96
CA GLU A 818 17.08 16.68 36.20
C GLU A 818 16.97 15.26 36.76
N VAL A 819 15.76 14.72 36.83
CA VAL A 819 15.49 13.38 37.39
C VAL A 819 16.01 12.27 36.45
N ILE A 820 15.94 12.47 35.13
CA ILE A 820 16.56 11.56 34.16
C ILE A 820 18.07 11.50 34.38
N GLN A 821 18.72 12.65 34.54
CA GLN A 821 20.16 12.72 34.75
C GLN A 821 20.56 12.01 36.05
N GLN A 822 19.87 12.30 37.16
CA GLN A 822 20.10 11.62 38.44
C GLN A 822 19.92 10.10 38.34
N CYS A 823 18.88 9.65 37.64
CA CYS A 823 18.61 8.23 37.45
C CYS A 823 19.67 7.54 36.57
N GLN A 824 20.15 8.21 35.52
CA GLN A 824 21.23 7.70 34.67
C GLN A 824 22.52 7.54 35.46
N ASP A 825 22.90 8.55 36.23
CA ASP A 825 24.13 8.58 37.02
C ASP A 825 24.09 7.53 38.14
N LYS A 826 22.97 7.41 38.85
CA LYS A 826 22.81 6.46 39.98
C LYS A 826 22.86 5.00 39.54
N LEU A 827 22.33 4.68 38.35
CA LEU A 827 22.25 3.30 37.83
C LEU A 827 23.37 2.94 36.85
N GLY A 828 24.27 3.87 36.53
CA GLY A 828 25.35 3.67 35.56
C GLY A 828 24.85 3.38 34.14
N LEU A 829 23.73 4.00 33.74
CA LEU A 829 23.15 3.80 32.41
C LEU A 829 23.96 4.54 31.34
N ILE A 830 24.06 3.96 30.14
CA ILE A 830 24.68 4.63 28.99
C ILE A 830 23.74 5.72 28.44
N HIS A 831 22.43 5.46 28.47
CA HIS A 831 21.41 6.36 27.98
C HIS A 831 20.05 5.96 28.54
N LEU A 832 19.26 6.94 28.96
CA LEU A 832 17.87 6.77 29.39
C LEU A 832 17.00 7.74 28.59
N GLU A 833 16.05 7.19 27.85
CA GLU A 833 15.07 7.96 27.07
C GLU A 833 13.66 7.44 27.29
N LYS A 834 12.67 8.16 26.75
CA LYS A 834 11.26 7.76 26.81
C LYS A 834 10.65 7.66 25.41
N ASP A 835 9.66 6.80 25.28
CA ASP A 835 8.74 6.82 24.15
C ASP A 835 7.88 8.11 24.18
N LEU A 836 7.45 8.57 23.00
CA LEU A 836 6.67 9.81 22.83
C LEU A 836 5.29 9.76 23.53
N ASN A 837 4.84 8.57 23.91
CA ASN A 837 3.60 8.26 24.59
C ASN A 837 3.73 8.33 26.14
N ILE A 838 4.92 8.62 26.66
CA ILE A 838 5.19 8.76 28.10
C ILE A 838 5.20 10.24 28.48
N SER A 839 4.32 10.62 29.41
CA SER A 839 4.27 12.00 29.91
C SER A 839 5.49 12.31 30.79
N PRO A 840 5.89 13.59 30.93
CA PRO A 840 6.95 13.98 31.86
C PRO A 840 6.73 13.43 33.28
N ALA A 841 5.50 13.51 33.80
CA ALA A 841 5.16 12.98 35.13
C ALA A 841 5.34 11.46 35.22
N GLN A 842 4.96 10.71 34.17
CA GLN A 842 5.18 9.25 34.13
C GLN A 842 6.67 8.91 34.04
N MET A 843 7.46 9.72 33.33
CA MET A 843 8.90 9.55 33.24
C MET A 843 9.56 9.82 34.60
N THR A 844 9.23 10.93 35.25
CA THR A 844 9.68 11.28 36.60
C THR A 844 9.36 10.16 37.58
N GLN A 845 8.11 9.69 37.62
CA GLN A 845 7.70 8.59 38.49
C GLN A 845 8.46 7.29 38.20
N CYS A 846 8.70 6.98 36.92
CA CYS A 846 9.51 5.83 36.52
C CYS A 846 10.95 5.97 37.05
N CYS A 847 11.60 7.11 36.82
CA CYS A 847 12.96 7.36 37.28
C CYS A 847 13.08 7.29 38.80
N GLU A 848 12.17 7.91 39.55
CA GLU A 848 12.11 7.83 41.01
C GLU A 848 12.05 6.37 41.48
N ARG A 849 11.12 5.59 40.93
CA ARG A 849 10.95 4.18 41.29
C ARG A 849 12.16 3.31 40.91
N LEU A 850 12.86 3.62 39.81
CA LEU A 850 14.10 2.94 39.45
C LEU A 850 15.21 3.27 40.44
N MET A 851 15.31 4.53 40.87
CA MET A 851 16.28 4.99 41.85
C MET A 851 16.01 4.44 43.26
N ASP A 852 14.74 4.20 43.62
CA ASP A 852 14.36 3.57 44.90
C ASP A 852 14.81 2.12 44.97
N ASN A 853 14.81 1.41 43.85
CA ASN A 853 15.25 0.01 43.75
C ASN A 853 16.72 -0.12 43.32
N ALA A 854 17.49 0.99 43.32
CA ALA A 854 18.83 1.03 42.76
C ALA A 854 19.76 -0.02 43.37
N ASP A 855 19.69 -0.28 44.68
CA ASP A 855 20.58 -1.21 45.36
C ASP A 855 20.49 -2.64 44.80
N GLU A 856 19.32 -3.05 44.28
CA GLU A 856 19.10 -4.40 43.74
C GLU A 856 19.34 -4.50 42.22
N ILE A 857 19.12 -3.40 41.48
CA ILE A 857 19.16 -3.41 40.00
C ILE A 857 20.45 -2.85 39.40
N THR A 858 21.21 -2.04 40.14
CA THR A 858 22.38 -1.30 39.59
C THR A 858 23.39 -2.23 38.91
N THR A 859 23.73 -3.37 39.54
CA THR A 859 24.66 -4.37 38.96
C THR A 859 24.21 -4.91 37.59
N TYR A 860 22.90 -4.95 37.34
CA TYR A 860 22.33 -5.42 36.08
C TYR A 860 22.09 -4.31 35.06
N MET A 861 21.95 -3.07 35.54
CA MET A 861 21.68 -1.87 34.74
C MET A 861 22.95 -1.16 34.28
N GLU A 862 24.08 -1.34 34.96
CA GLU A 862 25.34 -0.72 34.59
C GLU A 862 25.72 -1.08 33.14
N GLY A 863 25.99 -0.04 32.34
CA GLY A 863 26.33 -0.17 30.93
C GLY A 863 25.17 -0.51 30.01
N VAL A 864 23.91 -0.36 30.46
CA VAL A 864 22.71 -0.64 29.66
C VAL A 864 22.11 0.66 29.11
N ARG A 865 21.52 0.58 27.90
CA ARG A 865 20.66 1.64 27.33
C ARG A 865 19.21 1.30 27.61
N VAL A 866 18.45 2.24 28.15
CA VAL A 866 17.08 2.02 28.59
C VAL A 866 16.13 2.99 27.88
N ARG A 867 14.98 2.48 27.47
CA ARG A 867 13.84 3.27 27.02
C ARG A 867 12.62 2.99 27.89
N VAL A 868 12.01 4.04 28.41
CA VAL A 868 10.74 3.96 29.13
C VAL A 868 9.60 3.93 28.12
N THR A 869 8.75 2.90 28.21
CA THR A 869 7.69 2.57 27.27
C THR A 869 6.43 2.11 28.03
N GLN A 870 5.52 1.39 27.38
CA GLN A 870 4.37 0.73 28.02
C GLN A 870 4.49 -0.80 28.03
N TYR A 871 5.63 -1.34 27.59
CA TYR A 871 5.84 -2.78 27.42
C TYR A 871 7.29 -3.17 27.70
N TYR A 872 7.52 -4.46 27.92
CA TYR A 872 8.87 -5.01 28.06
C TYR A 872 9.41 -5.48 26.71
N SER A 873 10.62 -5.06 26.33
CA SER A 873 11.32 -5.64 25.16
C SER A 873 12.83 -5.41 25.20
N VAL A 874 13.61 -6.20 24.46
CA VAL A 874 15.01 -5.89 24.16
C VAL A 874 15.22 -5.93 22.66
N THR A 875 15.58 -4.79 22.09
CA THR A 875 15.79 -4.63 20.64
C THR A 875 17.04 -5.38 20.17
N ASP A 876 17.20 -5.52 18.85
CA ASP A 876 18.35 -6.21 18.26
C ASP A 876 19.67 -5.48 18.43
N ASP A 877 19.65 -4.17 18.67
CA ASP A 877 20.84 -3.40 19.05
C ASP A 877 21.07 -3.36 20.57
N GLY A 878 20.21 -4.01 21.36
CA GLY A 878 20.37 -4.16 22.81
C GLY A 878 19.78 -3.03 23.65
N LEU A 879 18.92 -2.16 23.11
CA LEU A 879 18.11 -1.21 23.89
C LEU A 879 17.06 -1.96 24.70
N VAL A 880 16.99 -1.68 26.00
CA VAL A 880 16.06 -2.31 26.93
C VAL A 880 14.84 -1.41 27.11
N CYS A 881 13.67 -1.88 26.67
CA CYS A 881 12.40 -1.20 26.89
C CYS A 881 11.73 -1.73 28.17
N ILE A 882 11.38 -0.82 29.07
CA ILE A 882 10.63 -1.12 30.30
C ILE A 882 9.35 -0.28 30.35
N PRO A 883 8.21 -0.80 30.85
CA PRO A 883 7.02 0.00 31.07
C PRO A 883 7.29 1.03 32.18
N TRP A 884 6.65 2.20 32.15
CA TRP A 884 6.75 3.20 33.24
C TRP A 884 6.00 2.77 34.53
N ASN A 885 4.98 1.93 34.39
CA ASN A 885 4.06 1.51 35.45
C ASN A 885 4.16 0.02 35.79
N TRP A 886 5.38 -0.53 35.87
CA TRP A 886 5.55 -1.91 36.33
C TRP A 886 4.93 -2.10 37.71
N GLU A 887 4.48 -3.30 38.04
CA GLU A 887 4.07 -3.65 39.40
C GLU A 887 5.32 -4.02 40.20
N ASN A 888 5.45 -3.45 41.41
CA ASN A 888 6.33 -4.02 42.44
C ASN A 888 5.53 -5.16 43.10
N ASP A 889 6.18 -6.26 43.48
CA ASP A 889 5.52 -7.25 44.35
C ASP A 889 5.17 -6.63 45.71
#